data_AF-A0A4U6W111-F1
#
_entry.id   AF-A0A4U6W111-F1
#
_cell.length_a   1.000
_cell.length_b   1.000
_cell.length_c   1.000
_cell.angle_alpha   90.00
_cell.angle_beta   90.00
_cell.angle_gamma   90.00
#
_symmetry.space_group_name_H-M   'P 1'
#
loop_
_entity.id
_entity.type
_entity.pdbx_description
1 polymer ?
#
loop_
_entity_poly.entity_id
_entity_poly.type
_entity_poly.pdbx_seq_one_letter_code
_entity_poly.pdbx_strand_id
1 'polypeptide(L)'
;MAMDAHHHHLPAYLAAALFLAFALAPLAAGDPLGQLCGNSSNYTLNGTYQGNIRRLAATLPKNTSSSPTLFAKDSTGDVPDIVYALALCRGDTNASACGDCVATAFTDAQQACPYNKDATVFYDPCLLRYSNQNFLASTAGDGRGTALILMNTQNVTAPFSVFDNAVAVLLNAIANYAADNSTKRFGTGVEGFRTFDSNNPRIYGLAQCTPDTTPADCRTCLSGIVQRGPKYFSGKQGGRILGLRCNYRYEQYSFFTSTPLLQLPEPAVGAPPPAPSPPPVNGTPPTTGGGRRNKTGRILAIALPIFAGVLAIVVICSCLWRSKKKTSGKSLLPDTTNPEDIHSIDSLIIDLSTLRAATENFDEANKLGEGGFGAVYKGILPDNQEIAVKRLSQSSRQGIEELKNELVLVAKLQHKNLVRLVGVCLEDHERLLVYEYMPNKSLDTILFDSERCGELDWGKRFKIVNGIARGLQYLHEDSQVKIIHRDLKASNVLLDYDFNPKISDFGLARLFENDQTQDVTNRVVGTYGYMAPEYAMRGHYSIKSDVFSFGVLILEIVTGRRNGGSYSTDESADLLSLVWEHWTTGTLVEIMDSSLSSLAPRDQMLKCIHIGLLCVQDNPTERPMMSTVNVMLSSSTVTLQAPSRPAFCIPKSGFNSEMYSEGYPGGLYSASRSPMSLNDVSITELDPR
;
A
#
# COMPACT_ATOMS: atom_id res chain seq x y z
N MET A 1 -50.51 29.63 -29.44
CA MET A 1 -49.44 29.27 -30.40
C MET A 1 -48.17 29.14 -29.56
N ALA A 2 -47.89 27.98 -28.96
CA ALA A 2 -47.33 26.78 -29.58
C ALA A 2 -45.94 27.04 -30.17
N MET A 3 -44.90 26.84 -29.35
CA MET A 3 -43.57 26.27 -29.67
C MET A 3 -42.64 26.54 -28.48
N ASP A 4 -42.37 25.50 -27.68
CA ASP A 4 -41.05 25.23 -27.05
C ASP A 4 -41.19 24.19 -25.94
N ALA A 5 -41.14 22.91 -26.34
CA ALA A 5 -41.07 21.78 -25.42
C ALA A 5 -40.18 20.66 -25.98
N HIS A 6 -39.02 21.01 -26.56
CA HIS A 6 -38.11 19.98 -27.10
C HIS A 6 -36.63 20.06 -26.65
N HIS A 7 -36.21 21.01 -25.82
CA HIS A 7 -34.79 21.12 -25.42
C HIS A 7 -34.39 20.60 -24.03
N HIS A 8 -35.33 20.15 -23.18
CA HIS A 8 -34.98 19.69 -21.82
C HIS A 8 -34.69 18.20 -21.67
N HIS A 9 -34.78 17.40 -22.73
CA HIS A 9 -34.55 15.95 -22.63
C HIS A 9 -33.15 15.50 -23.08
N LEU A 10 -32.43 16.30 -23.89
CA LEU A 10 -31.06 15.98 -24.33
C LEU A 10 -30.04 15.80 -23.17
N PRO A 11 -30.01 16.65 -22.12
CA PRO A 11 -29.04 16.49 -21.03
C PRO A 11 -29.37 15.32 -20.08
N ALA A 12 -30.65 14.91 -20.01
CA ALA A 12 -31.07 13.78 -19.18
C ALA A 12 -30.66 12.43 -19.81
N TYR A 13 -30.70 12.32 -21.14
CA TYR A 13 -30.20 11.14 -21.86
C TYR A 13 -28.67 11.06 -21.83
N LEU A 14 -27.96 12.20 -21.89
CA LEU A 14 -26.51 12.28 -21.72
C LEU A 14 -26.06 11.94 -20.29
N ALA A 15 -26.78 12.43 -19.26
CA ALA A 15 -26.50 12.09 -17.87
C ALA A 15 -26.79 10.62 -17.54
N ALA A 16 -27.82 10.02 -18.13
CA ALA A 16 -28.10 8.59 -18.02
C ALA A 16 -27.05 7.74 -18.75
N ALA A 17 -26.59 8.18 -19.92
CA ALA A 17 -25.49 7.53 -20.65
C ALA A 17 -24.15 7.64 -19.89
N LEU A 18 -23.88 8.78 -19.22
CA LEU A 18 -22.72 8.98 -18.34
C LEU A 18 -22.82 8.15 -17.06
N PHE A 19 -24.01 8.00 -16.46
CA PHE A 19 -24.21 7.12 -15.31
C PHE A 19 -24.06 5.63 -15.66
N LEU A 20 -24.52 5.22 -16.85
CA LEU A 20 -24.24 3.88 -17.38
C LEU A 20 -22.74 3.71 -17.71
N ALA A 21 -22.05 4.75 -18.18
CA ALA A 21 -20.60 4.72 -18.42
C ALA A 21 -19.78 4.68 -17.10
N PHE A 22 -20.25 5.32 -16.02
CA PHE A 22 -19.62 5.29 -14.70
C PHE A 22 -19.91 3.99 -13.92
N ALA A 23 -21.08 3.38 -14.11
CA ALA A 23 -21.37 2.04 -13.59
C ALA A 23 -20.62 0.94 -14.36
N LEU A 24 -20.14 1.26 -15.57
CA LEU A 24 -19.27 0.43 -16.40
C LEU A 24 -17.79 0.85 -16.30
N ALA A 25 -17.46 1.82 -15.43
CA ALA A 25 -16.08 2.25 -15.27
C ALA A 25 -15.29 1.10 -14.61
N PRO A 26 -14.15 0.74 -15.20
CA PRO A 26 -13.34 -0.36 -14.74
C PRO A 26 -12.89 -0.16 -13.28
N LEU A 27 -13.01 -1.20 -12.45
CA LEU A 27 -12.44 -1.22 -11.10
C LEU A 27 -10.92 -1.23 -11.28
N ALA A 28 -10.27 -0.07 -11.08
CA ALA A 28 -8.82 0.02 -11.08
C ALA A 28 -8.26 -1.06 -10.15
N ALA A 29 -7.34 -1.88 -10.65
CA ALA A 29 -6.66 -2.87 -9.84
C ALA A 29 -5.89 -2.18 -8.70
N GLY A 30 -5.87 -2.78 -7.51
CA GLY A 30 -5.03 -2.32 -6.40
C GLY A 30 -3.53 -2.40 -6.76
N ASP A 31 -2.64 -2.00 -5.86
CA ASP A 31 -1.19 -2.00 -6.12
C ASP A 31 -0.63 -3.41 -6.42
N PRO A 32 0.43 -3.54 -7.25
CA PRO A 32 1.02 -4.84 -7.55
C PRO A 32 1.66 -5.45 -6.29
N LEU A 33 1.45 -6.76 -6.09
CA LEU A 33 2.11 -7.55 -5.05
C LEU A 33 3.62 -7.71 -5.29
N GLY A 34 4.05 -7.54 -6.54
CA GLY A 34 5.46 -7.54 -6.94
C GLY A 34 5.64 -7.83 -8.43
N GLN A 35 6.87 -7.67 -8.90
CA GLN A 35 7.27 -7.84 -10.29
C GLN A 35 8.55 -8.66 -10.42
N LEU A 36 8.72 -9.28 -11.58
CA LEU A 36 9.94 -10.00 -11.96
C LEU A 36 10.32 -9.57 -13.37
N CYS A 37 11.51 -8.97 -13.51
CA CYS A 37 12.09 -8.65 -14.81
C CYS A 37 13.07 -9.77 -15.20
N GLY A 38 12.90 -10.37 -16.36
CA GLY A 38 13.78 -11.46 -16.81
C GLY A 38 15.15 -10.95 -17.26
N ASN A 39 16.11 -11.85 -17.42
CA ASN A 39 17.46 -11.52 -17.92
C ASN A 39 17.52 -11.46 -19.46
N SER A 40 16.38 -11.21 -20.11
CA SER A 40 16.29 -11.14 -21.57
C SER A 40 16.90 -9.83 -22.10
N SER A 41 17.24 -9.79 -23.39
CA SER A 41 17.75 -8.57 -24.04
C SER A 41 16.74 -7.43 -23.95
N ASN A 42 17.20 -6.19 -23.84
CA ASN A 42 16.30 -5.03 -23.88
C ASN A 42 15.76 -4.75 -25.29
N TYR A 43 14.59 -4.12 -25.37
CA TYR A 43 14.02 -3.57 -26.59
C TYR A 43 14.19 -2.05 -26.67
N THR A 44 14.22 -1.50 -27.88
CA THR A 44 14.34 -0.06 -28.11
C THR A 44 13.01 0.66 -27.88
N LEU A 45 13.06 1.83 -27.23
CA LEU A 45 11.90 2.72 -27.09
C LEU A 45 11.28 3.01 -28.48
N ASN A 46 9.95 2.89 -28.57
CA ASN A 46 9.16 3.01 -29.80
C ASN A 46 9.54 2.02 -30.91
N GLY A 47 10.25 0.92 -30.58
CA GLY A 47 10.57 -0.15 -31.52
C GLY A 47 9.42 -1.13 -31.78
N THR A 48 9.63 -2.04 -32.73
CA THR A 48 8.65 -3.07 -33.15
C THR A 48 8.17 -3.93 -31.98
N TYR A 49 9.07 -4.35 -31.09
CA TYR A 49 8.71 -5.12 -29.89
C TYR A 49 7.74 -4.37 -28.97
N GLN A 50 7.99 -3.08 -28.70
CA GLN A 50 7.08 -2.27 -27.89
C GLN A 50 5.71 -2.10 -28.58
N GLY A 51 5.71 -1.96 -29.91
CA GLY A 51 4.49 -1.97 -30.72
C GLY A 51 3.70 -3.28 -30.59
N ASN A 52 4.38 -4.42 -30.55
CA ASN A 52 3.77 -5.74 -30.31
C ASN A 52 3.18 -5.85 -28.89
N ILE A 53 3.86 -5.32 -27.86
CA ILE A 53 3.28 -5.22 -26.50
C ILE A 53 1.98 -4.39 -26.53
N ARG A 54 1.99 -3.22 -27.18
CA ARG A 54 0.78 -2.35 -27.25
C ARG A 54 -0.39 -3.04 -27.96
N ARG A 55 -0.12 -3.83 -29.01
CA ARG A 55 -1.15 -4.65 -29.68
C ARG A 55 -1.76 -5.69 -28.75
N LEU A 56 -0.94 -6.40 -27.99
CA LEU A 56 -1.40 -7.37 -27.00
C LEU A 56 -2.15 -6.70 -25.84
N ALA A 57 -1.69 -5.53 -25.38
CA ALA A 57 -2.36 -4.75 -24.35
C ALA A 57 -3.77 -4.27 -24.79
N ALA A 58 -4.01 -4.14 -26.10
CA ALA A 58 -5.32 -3.77 -26.64
C ALA A 58 -6.31 -4.96 -26.73
N THR A 59 -5.83 -6.21 -26.83
CA THR A 59 -6.67 -7.39 -27.06
C THR A 59 -6.77 -8.30 -25.85
N LEU A 60 -5.64 -8.58 -25.18
CA LEU A 60 -5.54 -9.58 -24.12
C LEU A 60 -6.43 -9.27 -22.90
N PRO A 61 -6.56 -8.02 -22.40
CA PRO A 61 -7.50 -7.70 -21.32
C PRO A 61 -8.95 -8.12 -21.62
N LYS A 62 -9.41 -7.86 -22.85
CA LYS A 62 -10.75 -8.24 -23.30
C LYS A 62 -10.88 -9.75 -23.47
N ASN A 63 -9.86 -10.40 -24.01
CA ASN A 63 -9.84 -11.86 -24.18
C ASN A 63 -9.90 -12.58 -22.82
N THR A 64 -9.15 -12.08 -21.83
CA THR A 64 -9.16 -12.64 -20.46
C THR A 64 -10.50 -12.42 -19.78
N SER A 65 -11.04 -11.19 -19.81
CA SER A 65 -12.33 -10.86 -19.17
C SER A 65 -13.54 -11.57 -19.81
N SER A 66 -13.50 -11.80 -21.13
CA SER A 66 -14.57 -12.49 -21.85
C SER A 66 -14.47 -14.02 -21.73
N SER A 67 -13.33 -14.54 -21.27
CA SER A 67 -13.11 -15.96 -21.07
C SER A 67 -13.89 -16.47 -19.85
N PRO A 68 -14.66 -17.57 -19.95
CA PRO A 68 -15.34 -18.18 -18.80
C PRO A 68 -14.39 -18.57 -17.66
N THR A 69 -13.11 -18.75 -17.98
CA THR A 69 -12.06 -19.13 -17.02
C THR A 69 -11.19 -17.97 -16.57
N LEU A 70 -11.47 -16.74 -17.00
CA LEU A 70 -10.70 -15.53 -16.71
C LEU A 70 -9.21 -15.68 -17.04
N PHE A 71 -8.94 -16.35 -18.15
CA PHE A 71 -7.61 -16.67 -18.63
C PHE A 71 -7.54 -16.50 -20.14
N ALA A 72 -6.45 -15.90 -20.61
CA ALA A 72 -6.11 -15.86 -22.02
C ALA A 72 -4.60 -15.86 -22.22
N LYS A 73 -4.18 -16.36 -23.39
CA LYS A 73 -2.81 -16.28 -23.89
C LYS A 73 -2.84 -15.89 -25.35
N ASP A 74 -1.84 -15.17 -25.80
CA ASP A 74 -1.74 -14.68 -27.18
C ASP A 74 -0.29 -14.41 -27.55
N SER A 75 -0.02 -14.25 -28.84
CA SER A 75 1.30 -13.87 -29.35
C SER A 75 1.16 -12.88 -30.51
N THR A 76 2.12 -11.96 -30.64
CA THR A 76 2.08 -10.95 -31.71
C THR A 76 3.47 -10.62 -32.24
N GLY A 77 3.59 -10.50 -33.56
CA GLY A 77 4.82 -10.19 -34.28
C GLY A 77 5.61 -11.41 -34.71
N ASP A 78 6.76 -11.17 -35.35
CA ASP A 78 7.68 -12.18 -35.87
C ASP A 78 9.06 -12.04 -35.23
N VAL A 79 9.88 -13.10 -35.27
CA VAL A 79 11.27 -13.08 -34.78
C VAL A 79 12.06 -11.98 -35.52
N PRO A 80 12.81 -11.11 -34.82
CA PRO A 80 13.22 -11.19 -33.40
C PRO A 80 12.32 -10.43 -32.40
N ASP A 81 11.20 -9.86 -32.86
CA ASP A 81 10.34 -8.96 -32.09
C ASP A 81 9.01 -9.59 -31.64
N ILE A 82 8.83 -10.90 -31.83
CA ILE A 82 7.66 -11.63 -31.36
C ILE A 82 7.50 -11.50 -29.84
N VAL A 83 6.26 -11.25 -29.39
CA VAL A 83 5.89 -11.20 -27.97
C VAL A 83 4.90 -12.32 -27.70
N TYR A 84 5.19 -13.15 -26.71
CA TYR A 84 4.27 -14.12 -26.12
C TYR A 84 3.72 -13.54 -24.83
N ALA A 85 2.41 -13.60 -24.60
CA ALA A 85 1.79 -13.09 -23.38
C ALA A 85 0.73 -14.04 -22.83
N LEU A 86 0.58 -14.02 -21.51
CA LEU A 86 -0.43 -14.76 -20.76
C LEU A 86 -0.94 -13.92 -19.62
N ALA A 87 -2.26 -13.96 -19.40
CA ALA A 87 -2.92 -13.31 -18.30
C ALA A 87 -3.88 -14.28 -17.60
N LEU A 88 -3.89 -14.25 -16.27
CA LEU A 88 -4.77 -15.06 -15.42
C LEU A 88 -5.33 -14.17 -14.31
N CYS A 89 -6.64 -14.17 -14.13
CA CYS A 89 -7.27 -13.56 -12.96
C CYS A 89 -7.69 -14.61 -11.94
N ARG A 90 -7.83 -14.17 -10.68
CA ARG A 90 -8.30 -15.03 -9.59
C ARG A 90 -9.72 -15.49 -9.88
N GLY A 91 -10.01 -16.76 -9.61
CA GLY A 91 -11.25 -17.39 -10.07
C GLY A 91 -12.57 -16.79 -9.54
N ASP A 92 -12.51 -16.05 -8.42
CA ASP A 92 -13.59 -15.30 -7.78
C ASP A 92 -13.67 -13.82 -8.21
N THR A 93 -12.80 -13.36 -9.12
CA THR A 93 -12.78 -11.97 -9.61
C THR A 93 -13.89 -11.74 -10.63
N ASN A 94 -14.47 -10.53 -10.65
CA ASN A 94 -15.43 -10.12 -11.67
C ASN A 94 -14.73 -9.98 -13.04
N ALA A 95 -15.40 -10.37 -14.13
CA ALA A 95 -14.90 -10.26 -15.49
C ALA A 95 -14.41 -8.84 -15.84
N SER A 96 -15.15 -7.79 -15.48
CA SER A 96 -14.72 -6.40 -15.73
C SER A 96 -13.42 -6.11 -14.99
N ALA A 97 -13.41 -6.27 -13.66
CA ALA A 97 -12.23 -6.07 -12.81
C ALA A 97 -11.01 -6.89 -13.27
N CYS A 98 -11.23 -8.09 -13.83
CA CYS A 98 -10.18 -8.90 -14.43
C CYS A 98 -9.55 -8.22 -15.66
N GLY A 99 -10.38 -7.74 -16.60
CA GLY A 99 -9.87 -6.99 -17.76
C GLY A 99 -9.07 -5.76 -17.33
N ASP A 100 -9.59 -5.04 -16.34
CA ASP A 100 -9.01 -3.78 -15.85
C ASP A 100 -7.65 -4.03 -15.20
N CYS A 101 -7.56 -5.09 -14.41
CA CYS A 101 -6.31 -5.53 -13.80
C CYS A 101 -5.27 -5.92 -14.85
N VAL A 102 -5.65 -6.67 -15.87
CA VAL A 102 -4.71 -7.09 -16.93
C VAL A 102 -4.25 -5.88 -17.75
N ALA A 103 -5.13 -4.92 -18.05
CA ALA A 103 -4.78 -3.70 -18.75
C ALA A 103 -3.78 -2.84 -17.95
N THR A 104 -4.04 -2.69 -16.64
CA THR A 104 -3.15 -1.99 -15.71
C THR A 104 -1.81 -2.71 -15.63
N ALA A 105 -1.81 -4.04 -15.51
CA ALA A 105 -0.61 -4.85 -15.43
C ALA A 105 0.32 -4.70 -16.64
N PHE A 106 -0.20 -4.47 -17.86
CA PHE A 106 0.63 -4.17 -19.03
C PHE A 106 1.39 -2.85 -18.86
N THR A 107 0.70 -1.83 -18.36
CA THR A 107 1.29 -0.49 -18.12
C THR A 107 2.37 -0.59 -17.05
N ASP A 108 2.04 -1.19 -15.91
CA ASP A 108 2.94 -1.29 -14.76
C ASP A 108 4.13 -2.21 -15.07
N ALA A 109 3.94 -3.27 -15.86
CA ALA A 109 5.05 -4.11 -16.31
C ALA A 109 6.07 -3.32 -17.15
N GLN A 110 5.63 -2.38 -17.99
CA GLN A 110 6.54 -1.54 -18.77
C GLN A 110 7.23 -0.45 -17.93
N GLN A 111 6.60 0.00 -16.85
CA GLN A 111 7.19 0.97 -15.91
C GLN A 111 8.18 0.31 -14.95
N ALA A 112 7.81 -0.85 -14.39
CA ALA A 112 8.60 -1.56 -13.40
C ALA A 112 9.76 -2.37 -14.02
N CYS A 113 9.61 -2.81 -15.27
CA CYS A 113 10.66 -3.46 -16.06
C CYS A 113 10.94 -2.67 -17.35
N PRO A 114 11.50 -1.44 -17.24
CA PRO A 114 11.66 -0.56 -18.40
C PRO A 114 12.54 -1.21 -19.45
N TYR A 115 12.03 -1.25 -20.68
CA TYR A 115 12.70 -1.80 -21.87
C TYR A 115 13.02 -3.30 -21.83
N ASN A 116 12.59 -4.05 -20.83
CA ASN A 116 12.89 -5.47 -20.74
C ASN A 116 11.96 -6.31 -21.65
N LYS A 117 12.50 -7.27 -22.40
CA LYS A 117 11.69 -8.19 -23.22
C LYS A 117 11.05 -9.33 -22.43
N ASP A 118 11.21 -9.41 -21.12
CA ASP A 118 10.56 -10.40 -20.25
C ASP A 118 10.15 -9.74 -18.94
N ALA A 119 8.85 -9.67 -18.69
CA ALA A 119 8.31 -9.06 -17.48
C ALA A 119 7.11 -9.85 -16.98
N THR A 120 7.07 -10.07 -15.66
CA THR A 120 5.93 -10.64 -14.94
C THR A 120 5.50 -9.68 -13.85
N VAL A 121 4.20 -9.40 -13.74
CA VAL A 121 3.63 -8.59 -12.66
C VAL A 121 2.51 -9.38 -11.98
N PHE A 122 2.54 -9.39 -10.66
CA PHE A 122 1.55 -10.04 -9.81
C PHE A 122 0.71 -8.99 -9.11
N TYR A 123 -0.61 -9.12 -9.20
CA TYR A 123 -1.59 -8.45 -8.36
C TYR A 123 -2.34 -9.50 -7.54
N ASP A 124 -3.07 -9.06 -6.52
CA ASP A 124 -3.99 -9.94 -5.79
C ASP A 124 -5.14 -10.48 -6.70
N PRO A 125 -5.77 -9.65 -7.57
CA PRO A 125 -6.79 -10.14 -8.51
C PRO A 125 -6.29 -10.73 -9.83
N CYS A 126 -5.06 -10.43 -10.29
CA CYS A 126 -4.56 -10.97 -11.56
C CYS A 126 -3.04 -11.06 -11.67
N LEU A 127 -2.58 -11.75 -12.70
CA LEU A 127 -1.20 -11.95 -13.08
C LEU A 127 -1.07 -11.70 -14.58
N LEU A 128 0.02 -11.03 -14.98
CA LEU A 128 0.42 -10.88 -16.38
C LEU A 128 1.89 -11.25 -16.54
N ARG A 129 2.20 -11.98 -17.62
CA ARG A 129 3.58 -12.11 -18.12
C ARG A 129 3.62 -11.86 -19.62
N TYR A 130 4.64 -11.15 -20.10
CA TYR A 130 5.05 -11.18 -21.49
C TYR A 130 6.53 -11.52 -21.62
N SER A 131 6.92 -12.17 -22.72
CA SER A 131 8.31 -12.50 -23.02
C SER A 131 8.56 -12.61 -24.54
N ASN A 132 9.78 -12.37 -24.99
CA ASN A 132 10.20 -12.75 -26.34
C ASN A 132 10.55 -14.25 -26.47
N GLN A 133 10.64 -14.96 -25.35
CA GLN A 133 10.81 -16.41 -25.31
C GLN A 133 9.45 -17.10 -25.28
N ASN A 134 9.29 -18.20 -26.03
CA ASN A 134 8.02 -18.92 -26.10
C ASN A 134 7.76 -19.77 -24.84
N PHE A 135 7.39 -19.12 -23.74
CA PHE A 135 6.99 -19.78 -22.49
C PHE A 135 5.57 -20.41 -22.57
N LEU A 136 4.82 -20.14 -23.64
CA LEU A 136 3.49 -20.70 -23.85
C LEU A 136 3.53 -22.14 -24.40
N ALA A 137 4.66 -22.54 -25.00
CA ALA A 137 4.84 -23.86 -25.60
C ALA A 137 4.84 -25.01 -24.58
N SER A 138 5.22 -24.74 -23.32
CA SER A 138 5.18 -25.72 -22.24
C SER A 138 4.28 -25.27 -21.11
N THR A 139 3.39 -26.16 -20.69
CA THR A 139 2.56 -26.06 -19.49
C THR A 139 3.13 -26.89 -18.33
N ALA A 140 4.22 -27.62 -18.56
CA ALA A 140 4.82 -28.55 -17.61
C ALA A 140 5.64 -27.79 -16.55
N GLY A 141 4.97 -27.40 -15.47
CA GLY A 141 5.56 -26.78 -14.28
C GLY A 141 6.08 -25.36 -14.52
N ASP A 142 6.31 -24.63 -13.42
CA ASP A 142 7.11 -23.40 -13.44
C ASP A 142 8.57 -23.80 -13.67
N GLY A 143 8.96 -24.00 -14.93
CA GLY A 143 10.32 -24.40 -15.31
C GLY A 143 11.35 -23.39 -14.80
N ARG A 144 12.06 -23.70 -13.71
CA ARG A 144 13.22 -22.95 -13.14
C ARG A 144 13.09 -21.42 -12.97
N GLY A 145 11.93 -20.81 -13.23
CA GLY A 145 11.70 -19.37 -13.17
C GLY A 145 11.04 -18.94 -11.86
N THR A 146 11.71 -18.02 -11.17
CA THR A 146 11.25 -17.16 -10.07
C THR A 146 9.74 -17.17 -9.79
N ALA A 147 9.35 -17.81 -8.67
CA ALA A 147 8.06 -17.59 -8.03
C ALA A 147 8.19 -16.47 -7.00
N LEU A 148 7.18 -15.61 -6.87
CA LEU A 148 7.14 -14.61 -5.81
C LEU A 148 6.63 -15.27 -4.51
N ILE A 149 7.42 -15.17 -3.45
CA ILE A 149 7.15 -15.79 -2.14
C ILE A 149 6.84 -14.66 -1.16
N LEU A 150 5.63 -14.68 -0.59
CA LEU A 150 5.18 -13.69 0.39
C LEU A 150 4.75 -14.42 1.66
N MET A 151 5.16 -13.93 2.82
CA MET A 151 4.83 -14.55 4.11
C MET A 151 4.15 -13.54 5.02
N ASN A 152 3.18 -14.02 5.79
CA ASN A 152 2.71 -13.30 6.96
C ASN A 152 3.82 -13.39 8.02
N THR A 153 4.27 -12.27 8.56
CA THR A 153 5.40 -12.27 9.49
C THR A 153 5.02 -12.74 10.89
N GLN A 154 3.72 -12.77 11.21
CA GLN A 154 3.21 -13.27 12.48
C GLN A 154 3.37 -14.79 12.56
N ASN A 155 3.74 -15.27 13.75
CA ASN A 155 3.72 -16.68 14.05
C ASN A 155 2.34 -17.09 14.57
N VAL A 156 1.98 -18.34 14.36
CA VAL A 156 0.80 -18.94 15.00
C VAL A 156 1.07 -19.15 16.49
N THR A 157 -0.01 -19.13 17.28
CA THR A 157 0.05 -19.43 18.72
C THR A 157 0.05 -20.94 18.99
N ALA A 158 -0.54 -21.71 18.06
CA ALA A 158 -0.55 -23.17 18.09
C ALA A 158 0.84 -23.78 17.81
N PRO A 159 1.07 -25.04 18.19
CA PRO A 159 2.30 -25.74 17.82
C PRO A 159 2.50 -25.76 16.30
N PHE A 160 3.69 -25.33 15.84
CA PHE A 160 3.97 -25.13 14.41
C PHE A 160 3.72 -26.39 13.58
N SER A 161 4.14 -27.56 14.06
CA SER A 161 3.94 -28.83 13.37
C SER A 161 2.46 -29.18 13.16
N VAL A 162 1.59 -28.83 14.11
CA VAL A 162 0.15 -29.08 14.02
C VAL A 162 -0.49 -28.13 13.02
N PHE A 163 -0.13 -26.84 13.10
CA PHE A 163 -0.64 -25.83 12.19
C PHE A 163 -0.16 -26.06 10.76
N ASP A 164 1.14 -26.31 10.56
CA ASP A 164 1.72 -26.56 9.24
C ASP A 164 1.11 -27.81 8.59
N ASN A 165 0.79 -28.84 9.39
CA ASN A 165 0.07 -30.03 8.90
C ASN A 165 -1.36 -29.71 8.48
N ALA A 166 -2.10 -28.92 9.28
CA ALA A 166 -3.45 -28.48 8.92
C ALA A 166 -3.43 -27.63 7.64
N VAL A 167 -2.48 -26.70 7.50
CA VAL A 167 -2.26 -25.93 6.26
C VAL A 167 -2.00 -26.86 5.07
N ALA A 168 -1.15 -27.88 5.24
CA ALA A 168 -0.85 -28.84 4.18
C ALA A 168 -2.10 -29.66 3.79
N VAL A 169 -2.90 -30.11 4.76
CA VAL A 169 -4.15 -30.84 4.52
C VAL A 169 -5.14 -29.96 3.74
N LEU A 170 -5.38 -28.75 4.23
CA LEU A 170 -6.26 -27.77 3.57
C LEU A 170 -5.80 -27.48 2.14
N LEU A 171 -4.54 -27.11 1.94
CA LEU A 171 -4.03 -26.75 0.62
C LEU A 171 -4.04 -27.92 -0.35
N ASN A 172 -3.74 -29.15 0.09
CA ASN A 172 -3.84 -30.34 -0.76
C ASN A 172 -5.30 -30.65 -1.15
N ALA A 173 -6.25 -30.50 -0.22
CA ALA A 173 -7.68 -30.67 -0.53
C ALA A 173 -8.15 -29.63 -1.57
N ILE A 174 -7.79 -28.36 -1.37
CA ILE A 174 -8.10 -27.28 -2.31
C ILE A 174 -7.41 -27.52 -3.66
N ALA A 175 -6.17 -27.99 -3.66
CA ALA A 175 -5.43 -28.28 -4.89
C ALA A 175 -6.08 -29.40 -5.71
N ASN A 176 -6.56 -30.46 -5.05
CA ASN A 176 -7.30 -31.52 -5.73
C ASN A 176 -8.61 -31.02 -6.31
N TYR A 177 -9.36 -30.20 -5.54
CA TYR A 177 -10.59 -29.60 -6.04
C TYR A 177 -10.33 -28.68 -7.25
N ALA A 178 -9.30 -27.82 -7.16
CA ALA A 178 -8.89 -26.97 -8.27
C ALA A 178 -8.54 -27.79 -9.51
N ALA A 179 -7.83 -28.92 -9.34
CA ALA A 179 -7.45 -29.79 -10.44
C ALA A 179 -8.65 -30.53 -11.07
N ASP A 180 -9.55 -31.11 -10.27
CA ASP A 180 -10.52 -32.10 -10.76
C ASP A 180 -11.94 -31.55 -10.92
N ASN A 181 -12.33 -30.59 -10.08
CA ASN A 181 -13.72 -30.14 -9.95
C ASN A 181 -13.95 -28.70 -10.44
N SER A 182 -12.91 -28.03 -10.94
CA SER A 182 -12.97 -26.63 -11.35
C SER A 182 -12.47 -26.44 -12.78
N THR A 183 -13.35 -25.94 -13.65
CA THR A 183 -12.98 -25.53 -15.02
C THR A 183 -12.08 -24.30 -15.03
N LYS A 184 -12.16 -23.46 -14.00
CA LYS A 184 -11.26 -22.32 -13.77
C LYS A 184 -9.91 -22.73 -13.18
N ARG A 185 -9.72 -24.03 -12.88
CA ARG A 185 -8.59 -24.54 -12.09
C ARG A 185 -8.37 -23.79 -10.78
N PHE A 186 -9.46 -23.37 -10.13
CA PHE A 186 -9.47 -22.52 -8.94
C PHE A 186 -10.24 -23.21 -7.80
N GLY A 187 -9.69 -23.16 -6.60
CA GLY A 187 -10.29 -23.68 -5.38
C GLY A 187 -10.11 -22.71 -4.22
N THR A 188 -11.10 -22.65 -3.32
CA THR A 188 -11.01 -22.01 -2.01
C THR A 188 -11.49 -22.97 -0.94
N GLY A 189 -10.97 -22.83 0.27
CA GLY A 189 -11.37 -23.67 1.38
C GLY A 189 -11.16 -23.03 2.73
N VAL A 190 -11.82 -23.61 3.72
CA VAL A 190 -11.65 -23.26 5.13
C VAL A 190 -11.54 -24.53 5.95
N GLU A 191 -10.62 -24.55 6.91
CA GLU A 191 -10.48 -25.60 7.92
C GLU A 191 -10.73 -24.99 9.31
N GLY A 192 -11.50 -25.68 10.15
CA GLY A 192 -11.67 -25.29 11.56
C GLY A 192 -10.41 -25.61 12.37
N PHE A 193 -10.00 -24.73 13.27
CA PHE A 193 -8.74 -24.86 14.03
C PHE A 193 -8.86 -24.38 15.49
N ARG A 194 -10.08 -24.36 16.04
CA ARG A 194 -10.40 -23.84 17.39
C ARG A 194 -9.71 -24.61 18.52
N THR A 195 -9.53 -25.91 18.32
CA THR A 195 -8.95 -26.86 19.27
C THR A 195 -7.52 -26.47 19.63
N PHE A 196 -6.80 -25.82 18.70
CA PHE A 196 -5.41 -25.47 18.85
C PHE A 196 -5.15 -23.96 18.89
N ASP A 197 -6.04 -23.14 18.34
CA ASP A 197 -5.99 -21.68 18.43
C ASP A 197 -7.42 -21.11 18.57
N SER A 198 -7.80 -20.77 19.81
CA SER A 198 -9.13 -20.21 20.12
C SER A 198 -9.29 -18.77 19.61
N ASN A 199 -8.18 -18.03 19.46
CA ASN A 199 -8.17 -16.66 19.00
C ASN A 199 -8.29 -16.61 17.46
N ASN A 200 -7.69 -17.57 16.76
CA ASN A 200 -7.79 -17.69 15.30
C ASN A 200 -8.36 -19.06 14.91
N PRO A 201 -9.69 -19.21 14.98
CA PRO A 201 -10.35 -20.50 14.97
C PRO A 201 -10.41 -21.18 13.59
N ARG A 202 -9.79 -20.59 12.56
CA ARG A 202 -9.93 -21.01 11.16
C ARG A 202 -8.69 -20.73 10.35
N ILE A 203 -8.42 -21.61 9.38
CA ILE A 203 -7.41 -21.42 8.34
C ILE A 203 -8.16 -21.29 7.01
N TYR A 204 -7.89 -20.22 6.28
CA TYR A 204 -8.46 -19.95 4.97
C TYR A 204 -7.40 -20.21 3.90
N GLY A 205 -7.79 -20.88 2.81
CA GLY A 205 -6.88 -21.24 1.72
C GLY A 205 -7.47 -20.97 0.34
N LEU A 206 -6.60 -20.69 -0.62
CA LEU A 206 -6.90 -20.73 -2.05
C LEU A 206 -5.77 -21.44 -2.79
N ALA A 207 -6.10 -22.12 -3.89
CA ALA A 207 -5.13 -22.63 -4.85
C ALA A 207 -5.65 -22.45 -6.27
N GLN A 208 -4.75 -22.16 -7.22
CA GLN A 208 -5.12 -21.96 -8.61
C GLN A 208 -4.04 -22.41 -9.59
N CYS A 209 -4.44 -22.94 -10.75
CA CYS A 209 -3.57 -23.16 -11.91
C CYS A 209 -4.04 -22.37 -13.12
N THR A 210 -3.20 -22.26 -14.15
CA THR A 210 -3.67 -21.76 -15.45
C THR A 210 -4.63 -22.78 -16.09
N PRO A 211 -5.81 -22.36 -16.58
CA PRO A 211 -6.82 -23.26 -17.18
C PRO A 211 -6.36 -24.10 -18.37
N ASP A 212 -5.25 -23.75 -19.04
CA ASP A 212 -4.65 -24.53 -20.12
C ASP A 212 -3.83 -25.75 -19.65
N THR A 213 -3.70 -25.95 -18.34
CA THR A 213 -3.05 -27.13 -17.75
C THR A 213 -3.99 -28.33 -17.64
N THR A 214 -3.45 -29.53 -17.84
CA THR A 214 -4.18 -30.77 -17.57
C THR A 214 -4.43 -30.90 -16.06
N PRO A 215 -5.47 -31.65 -15.62
CA PRO A 215 -5.67 -31.91 -14.19
C PRO A 215 -4.43 -32.51 -13.51
N ALA A 216 -3.72 -33.40 -14.21
CA ALA A 216 -2.50 -34.02 -13.72
C ALA A 216 -1.34 -33.02 -13.54
N ASP A 217 -1.15 -32.12 -14.50
CA ASP A 217 -0.12 -31.07 -14.42
C ASP A 217 -0.45 -30.05 -13.33
N CYS A 218 -1.72 -29.65 -13.22
CA CYS A 218 -2.17 -28.74 -12.16
C CYS A 218 -1.92 -29.34 -10.77
N ARG A 219 -2.26 -30.63 -10.58
CA ARG A 219 -1.99 -31.34 -9.32
C ARG A 219 -0.49 -31.43 -9.03
N THR A 220 0.31 -31.76 -10.03
CA THR A 220 1.78 -31.83 -9.90
C THR A 220 2.37 -30.46 -9.53
N CYS A 221 1.91 -29.39 -10.18
CA CYS A 221 2.37 -28.03 -9.91
C CYS A 221 2.01 -27.59 -8.48
N LEU A 222 0.73 -27.70 -8.10
CA LEU A 222 0.24 -27.30 -6.79
C LEU A 222 0.87 -28.11 -5.66
N SER A 223 0.93 -29.44 -5.79
CA SER A 223 1.60 -30.29 -4.78
C SER A 223 3.08 -29.94 -4.65
N GLY A 224 3.77 -29.62 -5.75
CA GLY A 224 5.17 -29.20 -5.73
C GLY A 224 5.42 -27.88 -5.00
N ILE A 225 4.51 -26.89 -5.12
CA ILE A 225 4.63 -25.64 -4.34
C ILE A 225 4.20 -25.84 -2.88
N VAL A 226 3.17 -26.65 -2.60
CA VAL A 226 2.73 -26.97 -1.23
C VAL A 226 3.84 -27.69 -0.46
N GLN A 227 4.53 -28.66 -1.07
CA GLN A 227 5.66 -29.36 -0.45
C GLN A 227 6.87 -28.44 -0.17
N ARG A 228 7.08 -27.40 -0.99
CA ARG A 228 8.14 -26.40 -0.77
C ARG A 228 7.75 -25.35 0.27
N GLY A 229 6.46 -25.15 0.52
CA GLY A 229 5.92 -24.14 1.44
C GLY A 229 6.56 -24.12 2.83
N PRO A 230 6.69 -25.26 3.53
CA PRO A 230 7.26 -25.32 4.87
C PRO A 230 8.67 -24.73 4.99
N LYS A 231 9.47 -24.74 3.91
CA LYS A 231 10.79 -24.10 3.89
C LYS A 231 10.72 -22.59 4.18
N TYR A 232 9.63 -21.95 3.82
CA TYR A 232 9.46 -20.49 3.89
C TYR A 232 8.47 -20.06 4.99
N PHE A 233 7.46 -20.89 5.29
CA PHE A 233 6.31 -20.45 6.08
C PHE A 233 6.05 -21.27 7.35
N SER A 234 6.96 -22.16 7.76
CA SER A 234 6.75 -22.96 8.97
C SER A 234 6.43 -22.07 10.18
N GLY A 235 5.30 -22.35 10.83
CA GLY A 235 4.81 -21.60 11.98
C GLY A 235 4.25 -20.21 11.67
N LYS A 236 4.12 -19.81 10.40
CA LYS A 236 3.57 -18.51 9.99
C LYS A 236 2.06 -18.56 9.84
N GLN A 237 1.37 -17.50 10.28
CA GLN A 237 -0.09 -17.38 10.17
C GLN A 237 -0.62 -17.39 8.73
N GLY A 238 0.25 -17.11 7.75
CA GLY A 238 -0.10 -17.05 6.34
C GLY A 238 1.12 -17.10 5.43
N GLY A 239 0.90 -17.54 4.20
CA GLY A 239 1.95 -17.71 3.20
C GLY A 239 1.37 -17.77 1.79
N ARG A 240 2.13 -17.25 0.83
CA ARG A 240 1.78 -17.23 -0.60
C ARG A 240 2.98 -17.66 -1.44
N ILE A 241 2.72 -18.53 -2.41
CA ILE A 241 3.63 -18.80 -3.51
C ILE A 241 2.91 -18.46 -4.80
N LEU A 242 3.41 -17.46 -5.50
CA LEU A 242 2.86 -16.93 -6.75
C LEU A 242 3.76 -17.37 -7.90
N GLY A 243 3.40 -18.50 -8.51
CA GLY A 243 3.99 -18.99 -9.76
C GLY A 243 3.19 -18.54 -10.98
N LEU A 244 3.75 -18.74 -12.16
CA LEU A 244 3.09 -18.40 -13.43
C LEU A 244 2.00 -19.41 -13.77
N ARG A 245 2.27 -20.71 -13.54
CA ARG A 245 1.36 -21.82 -13.87
C ARG A 245 0.49 -22.23 -12.70
N CYS A 246 0.98 -22.09 -11.47
CA CYS A 246 0.18 -22.35 -10.28
C CYS A 246 0.57 -21.47 -9.10
N ASN A 247 -0.40 -21.23 -8.22
CA ASN A 247 -0.20 -20.45 -7.01
C ASN A 247 -1.11 -20.94 -5.87
N TYR A 248 -0.73 -20.61 -4.64
CA TYR A 248 -1.61 -20.75 -3.48
C TYR A 248 -1.41 -19.59 -2.50
N ARG A 249 -2.42 -19.41 -1.64
CA ARG A 249 -2.35 -18.57 -0.45
C ARG A 249 -3.10 -19.23 0.70
N TYR A 250 -2.56 -19.14 1.91
CA TYR A 250 -3.30 -19.40 3.13
C TYR A 250 -3.12 -18.27 4.14
N GLU A 251 -4.11 -18.06 5.01
CA GLU A 251 -4.10 -17.07 6.09
C GLU A 251 -5.04 -17.51 7.24
N GLN A 252 -4.84 -16.97 8.44
CA GLN A 252 -5.79 -17.11 9.58
C GLN A 252 -6.98 -16.11 9.52
N TYR A 253 -7.11 -15.33 8.44
CA TYR A 253 -8.24 -14.43 8.18
C TYR A 253 -8.82 -14.66 6.77
N SER A 254 -10.09 -14.29 6.56
CA SER A 254 -10.74 -14.41 5.25
C SER A 254 -10.22 -13.36 4.27
N PHE A 255 -9.80 -13.77 3.07
CA PHE A 255 -9.29 -12.88 2.01
C PHE A 255 -9.98 -13.07 0.65
N PHE A 256 -10.98 -13.94 0.58
CA PHE A 256 -11.92 -14.06 -0.52
C PHE A 256 -13.33 -13.82 0.02
N THR A 257 -14.19 -13.22 -0.80
CA THR A 257 -15.57 -12.83 -0.43
C THR A 257 -16.59 -13.89 -0.82
N SER A 258 -16.23 -14.84 -1.68
CA SER A 258 -17.08 -15.96 -2.06
C SER A 258 -17.21 -16.97 -0.93
N THR A 259 -18.34 -17.70 -0.87
CA THR A 259 -18.46 -18.88 -0.01
C THR A 259 -17.30 -19.86 -0.30
N PRO A 260 -16.58 -20.36 0.72
CA PRO A 260 -15.53 -21.35 0.52
C PRO A 260 -16.07 -22.58 -0.23
N LEU A 261 -15.35 -23.06 -1.23
CA LEU A 261 -15.77 -24.23 -2.01
C LEU A 261 -15.59 -25.53 -1.23
N LEU A 262 -14.64 -25.55 -0.29
CA LEU A 262 -14.39 -26.64 0.63
C LEU A 262 -14.51 -26.17 2.08
N GLN A 263 -15.13 -26.99 2.91
CA GLN A 263 -15.14 -26.79 4.35
C GLN A 263 -14.68 -28.09 5.02
N LEU A 264 -13.48 -28.05 5.57
CA LEU A 264 -12.87 -29.19 6.25
C LEU A 264 -13.28 -29.17 7.74
N PRO A 265 -13.58 -30.35 8.31
CA PRO A 265 -13.78 -30.48 9.75
C PRO A 265 -12.49 -30.17 10.50
N GLU A 266 -12.61 -29.89 11.78
CA GLU A 266 -11.50 -29.60 12.67
C GLU A 266 -10.54 -30.81 12.78
N PRO A 267 -9.20 -30.61 12.80
CA PRO A 267 -8.26 -31.71 12.88
C PRO A 267 -8.49 -32.51 14.16
N ALA A 268 -8.91 -33.77 14.00
CA ALA A 268 -9.22 -34.66 15.11
C ALA A 268 -7.94 -35.03 15.87
N VAL A 269 -7.89 -34.76 17.18
CA VAL A 269 -6.81 -35.23 18.06
C VAL A 269 -6.97 -36.75 18.24
N GLY A 270 -6.08 -37.55 17.66
CA GLY A 270 -5.88 -38.96 18.04
C GLY A 270 -6.91 -39.99 17.55
N ALA A 271 -7.54 -39.82 16.38
CA ALA A 271 -8.41 -40.85 15.81
C ALA A 271 -7.63 -41.90 14.97
N PRO A 272 -7.96 -43.21 15.03
CA PRO A 272 -7.32 -44.25 14.20
C PRO A 272 -7.67 -44.07 12.70
N PRO A 273 -6.89 -44.68 11.77
CA PRO A 273 -7.10 -44.51 10.34
C PRO A 273 -8.50 -44.97 9.91
N PRO A 274 -9.17 -44.27 8.97
CA PRO A 274 -10.50 -44.65 8.51
C PRO A 274 -10.44 -45.97 7.74
N ALA A 275 -11.34 -46.90 8.11
CA ALA A 275 -11.55 -48.15 7.41
C ALA A 275 -12.07 -47.92 5.97
N PRO A 276 -11.79 -48.82 5.02
CA PRO A 276 -12.22 -48.67 3.63
C PRO A 276 -13.75 -48.70 3.51
N SER A 277 -14.30 -47.71 2.80
CA SER A 277 -15.72 -47.57 2.51
C SER A 277 -16.24 -48.67 1.55
N PRO A 278 -17.47 -49.20 1.76
CA PRO A 278 -18.08 -50.21 0.89
C PRO A 278 -18.63 -49.62 -0.43
N PRO A 279 -18.84 -50.45 -1.47
CA PRO A 279 -19.19 -50.01 -2.83
C PRO A 279 -20.65 -49.52 -2.98
N PRO A 280 -20.96 -48.79 -4.07
CA PRO A 280 -22.23 -48.08 -4.23
C PRO A 280 -23.41 -49.01 -4.54
N VAL A 281 -24.53 -48.78 -3.85
CA VAL A 281 -25.82 -49.44 -4.13
C VAL A 281 -26.58 -48.66 -5.19
N ASN A 282 -26.87 -49.33 -6.30
CA ASN A 282 -27.80 -48.90 -7.34
C ASN A 282 -29.23 -48.89 -6.80
N GLY A 283 -29.89 -47.73 -6.82
CA GLY A 283 -31.32 -47.58 -6.58
C GLY A 283 -31.99 -46.86 -7.74
N THR A 284 -32.71 -47.63 -8.56
CA THR A 284 -33.60 -47.20 -9.65
C THR A 284 -34.83 -46.44 -9.11
N PRO A 285 -35.40 -45.48 -9.87
CA PRO A 285 -36.60 -44.75 -9.48
C PRO A 285 -37.89 -45.49 -9.86
N PRO A 286 -39.00 -45.34 -9.10
CA PRO A 286 -40.29 -45.86 -9.53
C PRO A 286 -40.96 -44.90 -10.52
N THR A 287 -41.42 -45.50 -11.62
CA THR A 287 -42.39 -44.95 -12.57
C THR A 287 -43.80 -44.88 -11.97
N THR A 288 -44.49 -43.76 -12.15
CA THR A 288 -45.95 -43.72 -12.33
C THR A 288 -46.28 -42.71 -13.43
N GLY A 289 -47.04 -43.19 -14.42
CA GLY A 289 -47.33 -42.47 -15.65
C GLY A 289 -48.64 -41.68 -15.63
N GLY A 290 -48.80 -40.89 -16.69
CA GLY A 290 -50.09 -40.56 -17.29
C GLY A 290 -50.66 -39.18 -16.98
N GLY A 291 -50.66 -38.28 -17.98
CA GLY A 291 -51.56 -37.12 -17.95
C GLY A 291 -51.15 -35.94 -18.83
N ARG A 292 -51.31 -36.06 -20.15
CA ARG A 292 -51.27 -34.91 -21.07
C ARG A 292 -52.53 -34.06 -20.86
N ARG A 293 -52.41 -32.76 -20.52
CA ARG A 293 -53.41 -31.75 -20.91
C ARG A 293 -52.86 -30.33 -20.93
N ASN A 294 -53.18 -29.63 -22.01
CA ASN A 294 -52.65 -28.34 -22.40
C ASN A 294 -53.17 -27.16 -21.58
N LYS A 295 -52.34 -26.12 -21.65
CA LYS A 295 -52.40 -24.75 -21.15
C LYS A 295 -53.74 -24.04 -21.41
N THR A 296 -54.00 -23.06 -20.54
CA THR A 296 -54.33 -21.63 -20.81
C THR A 296 -55.48 -21.19 -19.90
N GLY A 297 -55.18 -20.54 -18.77
CA GLY A 297 -56.23 -20.01 -17.89
C GLY A 297 -55.87 -19.61 -16.45
N ARG A 298 -54.65 -19.86 -15.95
CA ARG A 298 -54.26 -19.50 -14.54
C ARG A 298 -53.19 -18.41 -14.41
N ILE A 299 -52.81 -17.74 -15.50
CA ILE A 299 -51.79 -16.67 -15.49
C ILE A 299 -52.42 -15.29 -15.20
N LEU A 300 -53.72 -15.08 -15.42
CA LEU A 300 -54.36 -13.77 -15.22
C LEU A 300 -54.81 -13.46 -13.78
N ALA A 301 -54.88 -14.44 -12.87
CA ALA A 301 -55.40 -14.21 -11.51
C ALA A 301 -54.32 -13.81 -10.48
N ILE A 302 -53.02 -13.92 -10.81
CA ILE A 302 -51.90 -13.58 -9.90
C ILE A 302 -51.18 -12.29 -10.33
N ALA A 303 -51.32 -11.88 -11.60
CA ALA A 303 -50.60 -10.71 -12.13
C ALA A 303 -51.18 -9.37 -11.65
N LEU A 304 -52.50 -9.29 -11.41
CA LEU A 304 -53.20 -8.04 -11.07
C LEU A 304 -52.91 -7.48 -9.66
N PRO A 305 -52.82 -8.29 -8.58
CA PRO A 305 -52.48 -7.78 -7.25
C PRO A 305 -51.01 -7.32 -7.15
N ILE A 306 -50.11 -7.99 -7.88
CA ILE A 306 -48.67 -7.67 -7.89
C ILE A 306 -48.45 -6.34 -8.61
N PHE A 307 -49.16 -6.07 -9.70
CA PHE A 307 -49.03 -4.81 -10.43
C PHE A 307 -49.55 -3.61 -9.62
N ALA A 308 -50.65 -3.78 -8.87
CA ALA A 308 -51.17 -2.74 -7.98
C ALA A 308 -50.24 -2.45 -6.78
N GLY A 309 -49.64 -3.50 -6.19
CA GLY A 309 -48.65 -3.37 -5.11
C GLY A 309 -47.38 -2.66 -5.56
N VAL A 310 -46.86 -3.01 -6.75
CA VAL A 310 -45.68 -2.36 -7.33
C VAL A 310 -45.98 -0.89 -7.69
N LEU A 311 -47.16 -0.59 -8.23
CA LEU A 311 -47.54 0.79 -8.55
C LEU A 311 -47.66 1.66 -7.29
N ALA A 312 -48.23 1.12 -6.20
CA ALA A 312 -48.32 1.80 -4.92
C ALA A 312 -46.93 2.09 -4.32
N ILE A 313 -46.01 1.12 -4.39
CA ILE A 313 -44.62 1.30 -3.94
C ILE A 313 -43.91 2.36 -4.78
N VAL A 314 -44.08 2.36 -6.11
CA VAL A 314 -43.48 3.36 -7.00
C VAL A 314 -44.03 4.76 -6.73
N VAL A 315 -45.34 4.89 -6.48
CA VAL A 315 -45.95 6.19 -6.14
C VAL A 315 -45.45 6.68 -4.78
N ILE A 316 -45.39 5.81 -3.76
CA ILE A 316 -44.84 6.14 -2.43
C ILE A 316 -43.38 6.55 -2.54
N CYS A 317 -42.55 5.79 -3.25
CA CYS A 317 -41.15 6.14 -3.51
C CYS A 317 -41.02 7.46 -4.29
N SER A 318 -41.90 7.74 -5.25
CA SER A 318 -41.89 9.01 -5.99
C SER A 318 -42.32 10.20 -5.12
N CYS A 319 -43.28 10.00 -4.21
CA CYS A 319 -43.72 11.03 -3.26
C CYS A 319 -42.63 11.31 -2.22
N LEU A 320 -41.92 10.27 -1.76
CA LEU A 320 -40.75 10.39 -0.87
C LEU A 320 -39.53 11.00 -1.58
N TRP A 321 -39.37 10.79 -2.89
CA TRP A 321 -38.35 11.46 -3.70
C TRP A 321 -38.71 12.90 -4.06
N ARG A 322 -40.00 13.22 -4.25
CA ARG A 322 -40.47 14.60 -4.48
C ARG A 322 -40.47 15.41 -3.19
N SER A 323 -40.73 14.82 -2.03
CA SER A 323 -40.56 15.49 -0.72
C SER A 323 -39.09 15.73 -0.38
N LYS A 324 -38.17 14.87 -0.87
CA LYS A 324 -36.71 15.12 -0.81
C LYS A 324 -36.18 16.13 -1.84
N LYS A 325 -36.99 16.55 -2.82
CA LYS A 325 -36.59 17.51 -3.87
C LYS A 325 -36.93 18.97 -3.57
N LYS A 326 -37.35 19.30 -2.34
CA LYS A 326 -37.51 20.71 -1.92
C LYS A 326 -36.48 21.24 -0.92
N THR A 327 -35.46 20.46 -0.57
CA THR A 327 -34.32 20.99 0.20
C THR A 327 -33.05 20.17 -0.06
N SER A 328 -32.17 20.63 -0.95
CA SER A 328 -30.71 20.35 -0.95
C SER A 328 -30.07 20.85 -2.25
N GLY A 329 -29.57 22.09 -2.24
CA GLY A 329 -28.20 22.31 -2.69
C GLY A 329 -27.33 21.86 -1.51
N LYS A 330 -26.69 20.70 -1.62
CA LYS A 330 -25.78 20.20 -0.58
C LYS A 330 -24.34 20.48 -0.99
N SER A 331 -23.69 21.27 -0.16
CA SER A 331 -22.26 21.59 -0.13
C SER A 331 -21.39 20.32 -0.22
N LEU A 332 -20.22 20.45 -0.87
CA LEU A 332 -19.16 19.44 -0.97
C LEU A 332 -18.39 19.22 0.35
N LEU A 333 -18.82 19.83 1.46
CA LEU A 333 -18.22 19.68 2.78
C LEU A 333 -18.61 18.36 3.45
N PRO A 334 -17.68 17.72 4.20
CA PRO A 334 -17.95 16.47 4.92
C PRO A 334 -19.02 16.65 6.02
N ASP A 335 -19.84 15.61 6.20
CA ASP A 335 -21.04 15.56 7.08
C ASP A 335 -20.72 15.58 8.60
N THR A 336 -19.48 15.94 8.98
CA THR A 336 -18.94 15.86 10.36
C THR A 336 -18.37 17.18 10.89
N THR A 337 -18.44 18.29 10.15
CA THR A 337 -17.87 19.58 10.61
C THR A 337 -18.82 20.34 11.55
N ASN A 338 -18.27 20.86 12.65
CA ASN A 338 -18.99 21.79 13.52
C ASN A 338 -19.35 23.07 12.74
N PRO A 339 -20.42 23.81 13.12
CA PRO A 339 -20.84 25.02 12.43
C PRO A 339 -19.74 26.10 12.34
N GLU A 340 -18.84 26.15 13.33
CA GLU A 340 -17.71 27.09 13.38
C GLU A 340 -16.61 26.75 12.36
N ASP A 341 -16.35 25.45 12.11
CA ASP A 341 -15.38 24.99 11.11
C ASP A 341 -15.82 25.36 9.68
N ILE A 342 -17.13 25.33 9.42
CA ILE A 342 -17.73 25.66 8.12
C ILE A 342 -17.53 27.15 7.80
N HIS A 343 -17.74 28.04 8.78
CA HIS A 343 -17.49 29.48 8.61
C HIS A 343 -16.01 29.81 8.41
N SER A 344 -15.10 29.05 9.04
CA SER A 344 -13.66 29.19 8.81
C SER A 344 -13.28 28.80 7.38
N ILE A 345 -13.87 27.74 6.82
CA ILE A 345 -13.59 27.27 5.46
C ILE A 345 -14.10 28.25 4.40
N ASP A 346 -15.29 28.83 4.59
CA ASP A 346 -15.85 29.81 3.64
C ASP A 346 -14.98 31.07 3.51
N SER A 347 -14.27 31.45 4.58
CA SER A 347 -13.33 32.59 4.56
C SER A 347 -12.02 32.33 3.80
N LEU A 348 -11.73 31.05 3.50
CA LEU A 348 -10.49 30.60 2.86
C LEU A 348 -10.66 30.34 1.35
N ILE A 349 -11.87 30.51 0.81
CA ILE A 349 -12.15 30.31 -0.60
C ILE A 349 -11.50 31.45 -1.39
N ILE A 350 -10.63 31.09 -2.34
CA ILE A 350 -10.00 32.02 -3.28
C ILE A 350 -10.51 31.70 -4.68
N ASP A 351 -11.02 32.71 -5.38
CA ASP A 351 -11.54 32.58 -6.74
C ASP A 351 -10.45 32.07 -7.71
N LEU A 352 -10.83 31.19 -8.64
CA LEU A 352 -9.91 30.63 -9.63
C LEU A 352 -9.30 31.71 -10.52
N SER A 353 -10.05 32.79 -10.78
CA SER A 353 -9.57 33.94 -11.55
C SER A 353 -8.38 34.63 -10.88
N THR A 354 -8.45 34.80 -9.55
CA THR A 354 -7.36 35.35 -8.74
C THR A 354 -6.13 34.46 -8.77
N LEU A 355 -6.30 33.14 -8.63
CA LEU A 355 -5.17 32.19 -8.68
C LEU A 355 -4.56 32.08 -10.08
N ARG A 356 -5.37 32.14 -11.14
CA ARG A 356 -4.86 32.22 -12.52
C ARG A 356 -4.06 33.51 -12.73
N ALA A 357 -4.54 34.66 -12.25
CA ALA A 357 -3.78 35.90 -12.35
C ALA A 357 -2.47 35.82 -11.54
N ALA A 358 -2.52 35.29 -10.32
CA ALA A 358 -1.37 35.18 -9.43
C ALA A 358 -0.27 34.25 -9.95
N THR A 359 -0.63 33.20 -10.70
CA THR A 359 0.29 32.16 -11.21
C THR A 359 0.62 32.32 -12.70
N GLU A 360 0.17 33.41 -13.33
CA GLU A 360 0.27 33.62 -14.78
C GLU A 360 -0.36 32.47 -15.58
N ASN A 361 -1.55 32.05 -15.14
CA ASN A 361 -2.31 30.91 -15.66
C ASN A 361 -1.57 29.58 -15.51
N PHE A 362 -0.96 29.34 -14.35
CA PHE A 362 -0.16 28.16 -14.04
C PHE A 362 0.99 27.97 -15.04
N ASP A 363 1.72 29.04 -15.35
CA ASP A 363 2.86 28.99 -16.26
C ASP A 363 3.93 28.02 -15.74
N GLU A 364 4.54 27.23 -16.63
CA GLU A 364 5.58 26.28 -16.27
C GLU A 364 6.84 26.97 -15.71
N ALA A 365 7.10 28.25 -16.05
CA ALA A 365 8.16 29.04 -15.45
C ALA A 365 7.94 29.29 -13.95
N ASN A 366 6.69 29.28 -13.50
CA ASN A 366 6.31 29.43 -12.09
C ASN A 366 6.25 28.10 -11.35
N LYS A 367 6.52 26.97 -12.01
CA LYS A 367 6.43 25.64 -11.39
C LYS A 367 7.57 25.42 -10.40
N LEU A 368 7.22 25.16 -9.15
CA LEU A 368 8.14 24.88 -8.05
C LEU A 368 8.54 23.41 -7.99
N GLY A 369 7.64 22.51 -8.42
CA GLY A 369 7.86 21.07 -8.46
C GLY A 369 6.59 20.31 -8.81
N GLU A 370 6.73 19.02 -9.09
CA GLU A 370 5.61 18.10 -9.37
C GLU A 370 5.92 16.74 -8.76
N GLY A 371 4.93 16.16 -8.08
CA GLY A 371 5.02 14.82 -7.49
C GLY A 371 3.72 14.06 -7.65
N GLY A 372 3.59 12.90 -6.96
CA GLY A 372 2.39 12.05 -7.03
C GLY A 372 1.08 12.74 -6.60
N PHE A 373 1.18 13.90 -5.95
CA PHE A 373 0.07 14.68 -5.42
C PHE A 373 -0.30 15.91 -6.27
N GLY A 374 0.38 16.10 -7.41
CA GLY A 374 0.13 17.20 -8.35
C GLY A 374 1.29 18.20 -8.45
N ALA A 375 1.09 19.20 -9.30
CA ALA A 375 2.06 20.25 -9.56
C ALA A 375 1.88 21.43 -8.60
N VAL A 376 2.98 22.05 -8.17
CA VAL A 376 2.99 23.21 -7.29
C VAL A 376 3.56 24.40 -8.04
N TYR A 377 2.86 25.53 -8.01
CA TYR A 377 3.24 26.76 -8.70
C TYR A 377 3.47 27.89 -7.70
N LYS A 378 4.47 28.73 -7.95
CA LYS A 378 4.62 30.01 -7.28
C LYS A 378 3.55 30.97 -7.81
N GLY A 379 2.99 31.78 -6.93
CA GLY A 379 2.16 32.90 -7.33
C GLY A 379 2.30 34.09 -6.40
N ILE A 380 1.79 35.23 -6.85
CA ILE A 380 1.76 36.48 -6.07
C ILE A 380 0.31 36.98 -6.07
N LEU A 381 -0.30 37.04 -4.89
CA LEU A 381 -1.65 37.56 -4.71
C LEU A 381 -1.70 39.10 -4.90
N PRO A 382 -2.89 39.70 -5.13
CA PRO A 382 -3.02 41.15 -5.35
C PRO A 382 -2.51 42.03 -4.20
N ASP A 383 -2.43 41.49 -2.99
CA ASP A 383 -1.88 42.12 -1.79
C ASP A 383 -0.34 41.96 -1.66
N ASN A 384 0.32 41.48 -2.72
CA ASN A 384 1.73 41.12 -2.79
C ASN A 384 2.15 39.93 -1.91
N GLN A 385 1.21 39.15 -1.38
CA GLN A 385 1.55 37.93 -0.66
C GLN A 385 2.05 36.86 -1.64
N GLU A 386 3.28 36.39 -1.45
CA GLU A 386 3.80 35.21 -2.16
C GLU A 386 3.13 33.92 -1.65
N ILE A 387 2.70 33.09 -2.59
CA ILE A 387 1.98 31.85 -2.31
C ILE A 387 2.53 30.67 -3.12
N ALA A 388 2.28 29.46 -2.61
CA ALA A 388 2.49 28.21 -3.32
C ALA A 388 1.12 27.55 -3.59
N VAL A 389 0.77 27.38 -4.87
CA VAL A 389 -0.50 26.82 -5.32
C VAL A 389 -0.28 25.38 -5.76
N LYS A 390 -0.72 24.42 -4.93
CA LYS A 390 -0.72 22.99 -5.22
C LYS A 390 -1.99 22.64 -5.98
N ARG A 391 -1.85 22.29 -7.25
CA ARG A 391 -2.92 21.85 -8.14
C ARG A 391 -3.05 20.34 -8.06
N LEU A 392 -4.09 19.86 -7.37
CA LEU A 392 -4.30 18.43 -7.15
C LEU A 392 -4.71 17.74 -8.45
N SER A 393 -4.16 16.54 -8.68
CA SER A 393 -4.49 15.75 -9.86
C SER A 393 -5.98 15.36 -9.91
N GLN A 394 -6.63 15.57 -11.06
CA GLN A 394 -8.05 15.31 -11.25
C GLN A 394 -8.39 13.81 -11.32
N SER A 395 -7.40 12.93 -11.57
CA SER A 395 -7.61 11.51 -11.89
C SER A 395 -7.62 10.57 -10.69
N SER A 396 -7.30 11.02 -9.47
CA SER A 396 -7.20 10.12 -8.31
C SER A 396 -8.34 10.30 -7.30
N ARG A 397 -8.97 9.18 -6.87
CA ARG A 397 -9.86 9.17 -5.68
C ARG A 397 -9.11 9.64 -4.43
N GLN A 398 -7.80 9.41 -4.41
CA GLN A 398 -6.90 9.83 -3.34
C GLN A 398 -6.83 11.36 -3.21
N GLY A 399 -6.75 12.10 -4.31
CA GLY A 399 -6.70 13.58 -4.28
C GLY A 399 -7.96 14.22 -3.67
N ILE A 400 -9.12 13.55 -3.70
CA ILE A 400 -10.33 14.00 -3.01
C ILE A 400 -10.23 13.76 -1.50
N GLU A 401 -9.74 12.59 -1.08
CA GLU A 401 -9.53 12.28 0.34
C GLU A 401 -8.44 13.18 0.95
N GLU A 402 -7.36 13.42 0.20
CA GLU A 402 -6.29 14.35 0.58
C GLU A 402 -6.81 15.77 0.71
N LEU A 403 -7.56 16.27 -0.28
CA LEU A 403 -8.21 17.58 -0.20
C LEU A 403 -9.09 17.67 1.06
N LYS A 404 -9.87 16.64 1.37
CA LYS A 404 -10.71 16.61 2.57
C LYS A 404 -9.88 16.63 3.85
N ASN A 405 -8.83 15.83 3.93
CA ASN A 405 -7.93 15.79 5.09
C ASN A 405 -7.26 17.15 5.29
N GLU A 406 -6.68 17.70 4.24
CA GLU A 406 -6.01 18.99 4.28
C GLU A 406 -6.99 20.11 4.65
N LEU A 407 -8.21 20.12 4.10
CA LEU A 407 -9.25 21.12 4.39
C LEU A 407 -9.75 21.04 5.85
N VAL A 408 -9.94 19.84 6.39
CA VAL A 408 -10.33 19.63 7.79
C VAL A 408 -9.24 20.11 8.76
N LEU A 409 -7.97 20.03 8.34
CA LEU A 409 -6.83 20.43 9.14
C LEU A 409 -6.61 21.95 9.17
N VAL A 410 -7.11 22.70 8.18
CA VAL A 410 -6.94 24.16 8.09
C VAL A 410 -7.55 24.89 9.28
N ALA A 411 -8.70 24.41 9.77
CA ALA A 411 -9.36 24.98 10.93
C ALA A 411 -8.59 24.75 12.24
N LYS A 412 -7.64 23.80 12.26
CA LYS A 412 -7.06 23.26 13.50
C LYS A 412 -5.56 23.43 13.65
N LEU A 413 -4.84 23.68 12.55
CA LEU A 413 -3.37 23.76 12.55
C LEU A 413 -2.88 25.19 12.48
N GLN A 414 -2.40 25.72 13.60
CA GLN A 414 -1.68 26.98 13.65
C GLN A 414 -0.44 26.83 14.53
N HIS A 415 0.71 26.66 13.89
CA HIS A 415 1.98 26.52 14.60
C HIS A 415 3.15 26.96 13.71
N LYS A 416 4.16 27.61 14.30
CA LYS A 416 5.31 28.17 13.58
C LYS A 416 6.16 27.14 12.80
N ASN A 417 6.06 25.86 13.17
CA ASN A 417 6.77 24.75 12.54
C ASN A 417 5.86 23.85 11.67
N LEU A 418 4.67 24.32 11.30
CA LEU A 418 3.80 23.68 10.31
C LEU A 418 3.53 24.67 9.18
N VAL A 419 3.44 24.19 7.94
CA VAL A 419 3.13 25.05 6.79
C VAL A 419 1.68 25.50 6.88
N ARG A 420 1.47 26.82 6.80
CA ARG A 420 0.14 27.42 6.87
C ARG A 420 -0.56 27.32 5.53
N LEU A 421 -1.77 26.76 5.53
CA LEU A 421 -2.68 26.93 4.40
C LEU A 421 -3.27 28.35 4.43
N VAL A 422 -3.17 29.04 3.29
CA VAL A 422 -3.68 30.38 3.03
C VAL A 422 -5.10 30.32 2.50
N GLY A 423 -5.43 29.34 1.66
CA GLY A 423 -6.75 29.21 1.06
C GLY A 423 -6.93 27.97 0.20
N VAL A 424 -8.14 27.83 -0.35
CA VAL A 424 -8.53 26.73 -1.24
C VAL A 424 -9.35 27.25 -2.41
N CYS A 425 -9.29 26.56 -3.54
CA CYS A 425 -10.16 26.82 -4.69
C CYS A 425 -10.77 25.51 -5.19
N LEU A 426 -12.10 25.51 -5.36
CA LEU A 426 -12.91 24.34 -5.74
C LEU A 426 -13.83 24.63 -6.94
N GLU A 427 -13.45 25.59 -7.79
CA GLU A 427 -14.22 26.05 -8.95
C GLU A 427 -13.88 25.26 -10.22
N ASP A 428 -14.81 25.18 -11.18
CA ASP A 428 -14.59 24.64 -12.54
C ASP A 428 -13.86 23.28 -12.60
N HIS A 429 -14.10 22.40 -11.63
CA HIS A 429 -13.41 21.09 -11.46
C HIS A 429 -11.92 21.17 -11.09
N GLU A 430 -11.39 22.37 -10.82
CA GLU A 430 -10.09 22.57 -10.19
C GLU A 430 -10.18 22.30 -8.69
N ARG A 431 -9.10 21.75 -8.15
CA ARG A 431 -8.91 21.52 -6.72
C ARG A 431 -7.54 22.03 -6.35
N LEU A 432 -7.50 23.25 -5.84
CA LEU A 432 -6.25 23.95 -5.54
C LEU A 432 -6.14 24.16 -4.04
N LEU A 433 -4.96 23.86 -3.49
CA LEU A 433 -4.56 24.20 -2.13
C LEU A 433 -3.52 25.30 -2.20
N VAL A 434 -3.71 26.38 -1.45
CA VAL A 434 -2.85 27.56 -1.48
C VAL A 434 -2.14 27.67 -0.14
N TYR A 435 -0.82 27.62 -0.13
CA TYR A 435 0.02 27.72 1.07
C TYR A 435 0.87 28.99 1.04
N GLU A 436 1.45 29.32 2.19
CA GLU A 436 2.54 30.29 2.25
C GLU A 436 3.73 29.79 1.40
N TYR A 437 4.38 30.72 0.69
CA TYR A 437 5.55 30.39 -0.11
C TYR A 437 6.79 30.13 0.77
N MET A 438 7.51 29.04 0.45
CA MET A 438 8.72 28.61 1.16
C MET A 438 9.94 28.75 0.24
N PRO A 439 10.74 29.82 0.37
CA PRO A 439 11.78 30.20 -0.60
C PRO A 439 12.94 29.20 -0.66
N ASN A 440 13.29 28.57 0.46
CA ASN A 440 14.38 27.60 0.54
C ASN A 440 13.94 26.17 0.19
N LYS A 441 12.70 26.00 -0.30
CA LYS A 441 12.12 24.72 -0.73
C LYS A 441 12.19 23.66 0.39
N SER A 442 12.26 22.38 0.04
CA SER A 442 12.29 21.26 0.97
C SER A 442 13.72 20.92 1.43
N LEU A 443 13.85 20.39 2.64
CA LEU A 443 15.11 20.04 3.28
C LEU A 443 15.97 19.10 2.42
N ASP A 444 15.36 18.14 1.73
CA ASP A 444 16.07 17.19 0.88
C ASP A 444 16.77 17.84 -0.33
N THR A 445 16.28 19.00 -0.80
CA THR A 445 16.89 19.76 -1.91
C THR A 445 18.17 20.50 -1.52
N ILE A 446 18.47 20.55 -0.22
CA ILE A 446 19.67 21.19 0.33
C ILE A 446 20.56 20.14 0.97
N LEU A 447 19.99 19.28 1.83
CA LEU A 447 20.73 18.32 2.65
C LEU A 447 21.50 17.29 1.82
N PHE A 448 20.93 16.83 0.70
CA PHE A 448 21.52 15.78 -0.14
C PHE A 448 22.15 16.31 -1.43
N ASP A 449 22.18 17.63 -1.61
CA ASP A 449 22.81 18.27 -2.75
C ASP A 449 24.27 18.58 -2.40
N SER A 450 25.21 18.08 -3.19
CA SER A 450 26.64 18.20 -2.91
C SER A 450 27.17 19.64 -2.92
N GLU A 451 26.49 20.55 -3.61
CA GLU A 451 26.89 21.96 -3.69
C GLU A 451 26.20 22.79 -2.60
N ARG A 452 24.95 22.45 -2.27
CA ARG A 452 24.12 23.20 -1.33
C ARG A 452 24.17 22.69 0.11
N CYS A 453 24.65 21.47 0.37
CA CYS A 453 24.68 20.91 1.73
C CYS A 453 25.46 21.78 2.72
N GLY A 454 26.45 22.55 2.25
CA GLY A 454 27.21 23.52 3.02
C GLY A 454 26.40 24.75 3.47
N GLU A 455 25.23 25.02 2.86
CA GLU A 455 24.30 26.05 3.34
C GLU A 455 23.76 25.70 4.75
N LEU A 456 23.65 24.41 5.05
CA LEU A 456 23.17 23.86 6.33
C LEU A 456 24.33 23.53 7.27
N ASP A 457 24.89 24.57 7.90
CA ASP A 457 25.76 24.39 9.05
C ASP A 457 25.04 23.63 10.20
N TRP A 458 25.83 23.17 11.17
CA TRP A 458 25.28 22.40 12.28
C TRP A 458 24.22 23.16 13.09
N GLY A 459 24.39 24.47 13.29
CA GLY A 459 23.42 25.30 14.00
C GLY A 459 22.06 25.29 13.32
N LYS A 460 22.04 25.44 11.99
CA LYS A 460 20.82 25.31 11.17
C LYS A 460 20.25 23.89 11.22
N ARG A 461 21.07 22.85 11.07
CA ARG A 461 20.61 21.45 11.17
C ARG A 461 19.97 21.14 12.52
N PHE A 462 20.59 21.57 13.61
CA PHE A 462 20.06 21.40 14.96
C PHE A 462 18.77 22.21 15.17
N LYS A 463 18.70 23.44 14.64
CA LYS A 463 17.48 24.26 14.63
C LYS A 463 16.36 23.56 13.86
N ILE A 464 16.68 22.90 12.74
CA ILE A 464 15.75 22.11 11.93
C ILE A 464 15.23 20.92 12.74
N VAL A 465 16.10 20.11 13.35
CA VAL A 465 15.70 18.97 14.20
C VAL A 465 14.75 19.42 15.32
N ASN A 466 15.09 20.49 16.05
CA ASN A 466 14.24 21.03 17.11
C ASN A 466 12.91 21.59 16.60
N GLY A 467 12.91 22.23 15.42
CA GLY A 467 11.68 22.75 14.84
C GLY A 467 10.73 21.63 14.41
N ILE A 468 11.24 20.57 13.78
CA ILE A 468 10.44 19.39 13.42
C ILE A 468 9.89 18.72 14.69
N ALA A 469 10.73 18.53 15.72
CA ALA A 469 10.31 17.91 16.96
C ALA A 469 9.18 18.68 17.67
N ARG A 470 9.25 20.02 17.68
CA ARG A 470 8.16 20.89 18.20
C ARG A 470 6.91 20.84 17.33
N GLY A 471 7.06 20.85 16.01
CA GLY A 471 5.93 20.71 15.09
C GLY A 471 5.20 19.38 15.30
N LEU A 472 5.94 18.29 15.47
CA LEU A 472 5.38 16.97 15.68
C LEU A 472 4.76 16.79 17.07
N GLN A 473 5.38 17.33 18.13
CA GLN A 473 4.74 17.41 19.46
C GLN A 473 3.41 18.14 19.38
N TYR A 474 3.36 19.28 18.69
CA TYR A 474 2.11 20.03 18.55
C TYR A 474 1.01 19.16 17.92
N LEU A 475 1.32 18.41 16.85
CA LEU A 475 0.36 17.51 16.20
C LEU A 475 -0.12 16.36 17.11
N HIS A 476 0.77 15.85 17.97
CA HIS A 476 0.51 14.64 18.76
C HIS A 476 -0.09 14.92 20.13
N GLU A 477 0.28 16.04 20.75
CA GLU A 477 0.10 16.30 22.18
C GLU A 477 -0.58 17.65 22.46
N ASP A 478 -0.27 18.72 21.73
CA ASP A 478 -0.74 20.07 22.07
C ASP A 478 -1.93 20.56 21.23
N SER A 479 -2.22 19.94 20.09
CA SER A 479 -3.37 20.29 19.24
C SER A 479 -4.69 19.82 19.85
N GLN A 480 -5.79 20.49 19.52
CA GLN A 480 -7.13 20.16 20.04
C GLN A 480 -7.56 18.72 19.75
N VAL A 481 -7.09 18.18 18.63
CA VAL A 481 -7.26 16.78 18.21
C VAL A 481 -5.89 16.23 17.89
N LYS A 482 -5.67 14.96 18.23
CA LYS A 482 -4.41 14.28 17.94
C LYS A 482 -4.34 13.93 16.46
N ILE A 483 -3.25 14.32 15.80
CA ILE A 483 -3.09 14.21 14.34
C ILE A 483 -1.85 13.38 14.04
N ILE A 484 -2.03 12.30 13.28
CA ILE A 484 -0.92 11.44 12.83
C ILE A 484 -0.59 11.83 11.38
N HIS A 485 0.65 12.23 11.11
CA HIS A 485 1.09 12.73 9.80
C HIS A 485 1.21 11.61 8.75
N ARG A 486 1.79 10.47 9.13
CA ARG A 486 1.99 9.24 8.33
C ARG A 486 2.94 9.32 7.13
N ASP A 487 3.33 10.51 6.68
CA ASP A 487 4.31 10.69 5.60
C ASP A 487 5.39 11.72 5.95
N LEU A 488 5.92 11.68 7.17
CA LEU A 488 7.00 12.57 7.58
C LEU A 488 8.33 12.12 6.94
N LYS A 489 8.97 13.01 6.18
CA LYS A 489 10.23 12.75 5.45
C LYS A 489 10.92 14.07 5.09
N ALA A 490 12.17 14.02 4.63
CA ALA A 490 12.94 15.22 4.30
C ALA A 490 12.28 16.11 3.23
N SER A 491 11.64 15.53 2.21
CA SER A 491 10.92 16.30 1.19
C SER A 491 9.62 16.96 1.66
N ASN A 492 9.10 16.55 2.83
CA ASN A 492 7.91 17.14 3.46
C ASN A 492 8.26 18.11 4.60
N VAL A 493 9.54 18.54 4.70
CA VAL A 493 9.98 19.61 5.59
C VAL A 493 10.44 20.79 4.74
N LEU A 494 9.65 21.86 4.70
CA LEU A 494 9.96 23.08 3.96
C LEU A 494 10.71 24.09 4.82
N LEU A 495 11.50 24.95 4.18
CA LEU A 495 12.39 25.92 4.84
C LEU A 495 12.02 27.35 4.44
N ASP A 496 11.79 28.20 5.44
CA ASP A 496 11.53 29.63 5.22
C ASP A 496 12.84 30.40 4.96
N TYR A 497 12.77 31.72 4.78
CA TYR A 497 13.92 32.60 4.54
C TYR A 497 15.07 32.42 5.56
N ASP A 498 14.74 32.13 6.82
CA ASP A 498 15.70 31.97 7.93
C ASP A 498 16.03 30.50 8.22
N PHE A 499 15.75 29.59 7.28
CA PHE A 499 15.90 28.15 7.42
C PHE A 499 15.14 27.58 8.64
N ASN A 500 14.03 28.20 9.06
CA ASN A 500 13.14 27.56 10.02
C ASN A 500 12.37 26.44 9.31
N PRO A 501 12.27 25.25 9.93
CA PRO A 501 11.52 24.14 9.34
C PRO A 501 10.03 24.30 9.54
N LYS A 502 9.26 23.92 8.52
CA LYS A 502 7.82 23.76 8.57
C LYS A 502 7.42 22.42 7.96
N ILE A 503 6.69 21.60 8.72
CA ILE A 503 6.16 20.33 8.24
C ILE A 503 5.00 20.61 7.27
N SER A 504 5.01 19.94 6.12
CA SER A 504 4.03 20.09 5.04
C SER A 504 3.43 18.75 4.61
N ASP A 505 2.43 18.80 3.72
CA ASP A 505 1.83 17.65 3.04
C ASP A 505 1.02 16.72 3.97
N PHE A 506 -0.09 17.26 4.47
CA PHE A 506 -1.01 16.56 5.37
C PHE A 506 -2.06 15.71 4.64
N GLY A 507 -1.92 15.49 3.34
CA GLY A 507 -2.90 14.73 2.55
C GLY A 507 -3.16 13.32 3.09
N LEU A 508 -2.16 12.69 3.71
CA LEU A 508 -2.25 11.36 4.31
C LEU A 508 -2.56 11.37 5.81
N ALA A 509 -2.68 12.55 6.42
CA ALA A 509 -2.85 12.70 7.86
C ALA A 509 -4.19 12.16 8.34
N ARG A 510 -4.23 11.70 9.60
CA ARG A 510 -5.42 11.15 10.25
C ARG A 510 -5.66 11.80 11.59
N LEU A 511 -6.91 12.17 11.84
CA LEU A 511 -7.36 12.71 13.12
C LEU A 511 -7.80 11.55 14.02
N PHE A 512 -7.32 11.54 15.25
CA PHE A 512 -7.83 10.68 16.31
C PHE A 512 -8.81 11.48 17.17
N GLU A 513 -9.98 10.89 17.42
CA GLU A 513 -10.99 11.47 18.32
C GLU A 513 -10.80 10.88 19.73
N ASN A 514 -10.97 11.72 20.76
CA ASN A 514 -10.96 11.33 22.17
C ASN A 514 -9.66 10.58 22.59
N ASP A 515 -9.79 9.50 23.37
CA ASP A 515 -8.70 8.71 23.96
C ASP A 515 -8.03 7.72 22.99
N GLN A 516 -8.29 7.82 21.68
CA GLN A 516 -7.66 6.94 20.70
C GLN A 516 -6.14 7.12 20.70
N THR A 517 -5.43 6.01 20.80
CA THR A 517 -3.95 5.94 20.86
C THR A 517 -3.33 5.29 19.63
N GLN A 518 -4.08 4.45 18.94
CA GLN A 518 -3.68 3.72 17.74
C GLN A 518 -4.91 3.36 16.89
N ASP A 519 -4.70 3.13 15.60
CA ASP A 519 -5.72 2.66 14.67
C ASP A 519 -5.10 1.79 13.56
N VAL A 520 -5.93 1.05 12.82
CA VAL A 520 -5.51 0.10 11.78
C VAL A 520 -6.11 0.48 10.44
N THR A 521 -5.29 0.50 9.40
CA THR A 521 -5.76 0.74 8.03
C THR A 521 -5.43 -0.42 7.11
N ASN A 522 -6.38 -0.79 6.25
CA ASN A 522 -6.16 -1.75 5.17
C ASN A 522 -5.39 -1.14 3.98
N ARG A 523 -5.17 0.17 3.98
CA ARG A 523 -4.48 0.91 2.93
C ARG A 523 -3.24 1.61 3.49
N VAL A 524 -2.11 0.91 3.43
CA VAL A 524 -0.79 1.43 3.81
C VAL A 524 -0.31 2.39 2.73
N VAL A 525 -0.03 3.64 3.09
CA VAL A 525 0.42 4.71 2.18
C VAL A 525 1.42 5.59 2.91
N GLY A 526 2.35 6.19 2.17
CA GLY A 526 3.48 6.97 2.69
C GLY A 526 4.77 6.59 1.96
N THR A 527 5.92 6.95 2.51
CA THR A 527 7.21 6.74 1.83
C THR A 527 8.02 5.60 2.45
N TYR A 528 8.37 4.60 1.63
CA TYR A 528 9.26 3.51 2.03
C TYR A 528 10.60 4.05 2.56
N GLY A 529 11.15 3.39 3.58
CA GLY A 529 12.32 3.86 4.33
C GLY A 529 11.95 4.68 5.58
N TYR A 530 10.89 5.49 5.51
CA TYR A 530 10.42 6.28 6.66
C TYR A 530 9.31 5.57 7.45
N MET A 531 8.57 4.66 6.81
CA MET A 531 7.48 3.94 7.47
C MET A 531 7.97 3.06 8.62
N ALA A 532 7.32 3.19 9.77
CA ALA A 532 7.51 2.27 10.89
C ALA A 532 7.11 0.83 10.50
N PRO A 533 7.78 -0.20 11.04
CA PRO A 533 7.53 -1.61 10.68
C PRO A 533 6.09 -2.04 10.94
N GLU A 534 5.53 -1.67 12.09
CA GLU A 534 4.15 -2.02 12.44
C GLU A 534 3.13 -1.38 11.50
N TYR A 535 3.46 -0.21 10.94
CA TYR A 535 2.65 0.48 9.96
C TYR A 535 2.79 -0.14 8.57
N ALA A 536 4.03 -0.29 8.09
CA ALA A 536 4.33 -0.85 6.78
C ALA A 536 3.79 -2.28 6.62
N MET A 537 3.89 -3.09 7.68
CA MET A 537 3.62 -4.52 7.61
C MET A 537 2.19 -4.90 8.01
N ARG A 538 1.57 -4.12 8.91
CA ARG A 538 0.27 -4.47 9.51
C ARG A 538 -0.77 -3.36 9.38
N GLY A 539 -0.41 -2.20 8.84
CA GLY A 539 -1.28 -1.03 8.76
C GLY A 539 -1.59 -0.37 10.11
N HIS A 540 -0.90 -0.75 11.20
CA HIS A 540 -1.07 -0.10 12.50
C HIS A 540 -0.37 1.25 12.50
N TYR A 541 -1.10 2.34 12.67
CA TYR A 541 -0.52 3.67 12.76
C TYR A 541 -0.88 4.32 14.09
N SER A 542 0.05 5.09 14.61
CA SER A 542 -0.09 5.85 15.86
C SER A 542 0.90 7.01 15.85
N ILE A 543 0.92 7.80 16.92
CA ILE A 543 1.97 8.82 17.13
C ILE A 543 3.36 8.20 17.07
N LYS A 544 3.53 6.93 17.48
CA LYS A 544 4.82 6.23 17.49
C LYS A 544 5.33 5.89 16.10
N SER A 545 4.44 5.81 15.11
CA SER A 545 4.83 5.57 13.71
C SER A 545 5.44 6.84 13.08
N ASP A 546 4.92 8.02 13.46
CA ASP A 546 5.55 9.30 13.12
C ASP A 546 6.87 9.52 13.86
N VAL A 547 6.97 9.11 15.14
CA VAL A 547 8.23 9.14 15.91
C VAL A 547 9.33 8.34 15.20
N PHE A 548 9.00 7.16 14.67
CA PHE A 548 9.94 6.38 13.88
C PHE A 548 10.44 7.15 12.64
N SER A 549 9.51 7.75 11.90
CA SER A 549 9.82 8.57 10.71
C SER A 549 10.73 9.76 11.07
N PHE A 550 10.47 10.39 12.22
CA PHE A 550 11.31 11.46 12.76
C PHE A 550 12.71 10.97 13.14
N GLY A 551 12.82 9.77 13.72
CA GLY A 551 14.11 9.15 14.03
C GLY A 551 14.98 8.95 12.79
N VAL A 552 14.40 8.42 11.71
CA VAL A 552 15.07 8.32 10.39
C VAL A 552 15.55 9.70 9.94
N LEU A 553 14.69 10.71 10.03
CA LEU A 553 14.99 12.07 9.59
C LEU A 553 16.14 12.72 10.37
N ILE A 554 16.25 12.48 11.69
CA ILE A 554 17.42 12.92 12.47
C ILE A 554 18.69 12.31 11.92
N LEU A 555 18.68 11.00 11.65
CA LEU A 555 19.86 10.28 11.16
C LEU A 555 20.29 10.81 9.78
N GLU A 556 19.35 11.09 8.89
CA GLU A 556 19.63 11.75 7.61
C GLU A 556 20.25 13.14 7.81
N ILE A 557 19.69 13.97 8.70
CA ILE A 557 20.18 15.33 8.95
C ILE A 557 21.62 15.32 9.48
N VAL A 558 21.93 14.42 10.42
CA VAL A 558 23.27 14.37 11.03
C VAL A 558 24.32 13.77 10.08
N THR A 559 23.94 12.76 9.30
CA THR A 559 24.87 12.05 8.40
C THR A 559 24.98 12.69 7.01
N GLY A 560 23.99 13.51 6.60
CA GLY A 560 23.88 14.00 5.22
C GLY A 560 23.59 12.89 4.19
N ARG A 561 23.24 11.69 4.65
CA ARG A 561 23.01 10.50 3.80
C ARG A 561 21.53 10.20 3.68
N ARG A 562 21.08 9.90 2.47
CA ARG A 562 19.67 9.58 2.18
C ARG A 562 19.34 8.16 2.62
N ASN A 563 18.21 7.98 3.29
CA ASN A 563 17.67 6.68 3.64
C ASN A 563 16.99 6.03 2.42
N GLY A 564 17.75 5.26 1.64
CA GLY A 564 17.27 4.53 0.46
C GLY A 564 17.08 5.41 -0.77
N GLY A 565 18.08 5.43 -1.66
CA GLY A 565 17.97 6.12 -2.94
C GLY A 565 19.28 6.57 -3.60
N SER A 566 20.30 5.71 -3.71
CA SER A 566 21.28 5.83 -4.80
C SER A 566 21.84 4.45 -5.15
N TYR A 567 21.69 4.04 -6.42
CA TYR A 567 22.52 3.00 -7.02
C TYR A 567 23.94 3.56 -7.25
N SER A 568 24.61 3.95 -6.18
CA SER A 568 26.05 4.25 -6.19
C SER A 568 26.78 3.01 -5.70
N THR A 569 27.60 2.48 -6.59
CA THR A 569 28.21 1.14 -6.62
C THR A 569 29.26 0.84 -5.54
N ASP A 570 29.14 1.30 -4.29
CA ASP A 570 30.12 0.90 -3.25
C ASP A 570 29.66 0.83 -1.78
N GLU A 571 28.44 1.24 -1.42
CA GLU A 571 27.97 1.16 -0.01
C GLU A 571 26.58 0.54 0.08
N SER A 572 26.53 -0.79 0.04
CA SER A 572 25.33 -1.62 0.05
C SER A 572 24.63 -1.75 1.41
N ALA A 573 24.77 -0.75 2.31
CA ALA A 573 24.15 -0.76 3.63
C ALA A 573 23.01 0.26 3.72
N ASP A 574 21.83 -0.23 4.11
CA ASP A 574 20.71 0.57 4.58
C ASP A 574 21.15 1.54 5.70
N LEU A 575 20.68 2.81 5.70
CA LEU A 575 21.20 3.87 6.60
C LEU A 575 21.07 3.48 8.07
N LEU A 576 19.96 2.86 8.46
CA LEU A 576 19.74 2.40 9.84
C LEU A 576 20.75 1.32 10.21
N SER A 577 21.01 0.39 9.30
CA SER A 577 22.02 -0.66 9.47
C SER A 577 23.44 -0.07 9.64
N LEU A 578 23.80 0.91 8.80
CA LEU A 578 25.09 1.59 8.86
C LEU A 578 25.26 2.36 10.19
N VAL A 579 24.27 3.17 10.58
CA VAL A 579 24.31 3.92 11.84
C VAL A 579 24.42 2.97 13.03
N TRP A 580 23.66 1.86 13.02
CA TRP A 580 23.72 0.88 14.10
C TRP A 580 25.08 0.18 14.20
N GLU A 581 25.72 -0.15 13.06
CA GLU A 581 27.07 -0.71 13.02
C GLU A 581 28.08 0.26 13.66
N HIS A 582 28.08 1.53 13.25
CA HIS A 582 28.97 2.55 13.83
C HIS A 582 28.65 2.87 15.30
N TRP A 583 27.37 2.79 15.71
CA TRP A 583 26.97 2.92 17.11
C TRP A 583 27.58 1.81 17.97
N THR A 584 27.44 0.56 17.54
CA THR A 584 27.93 -0.61 18.28
C THR A 584 29.45 -0.74 18.29
N THR A 585 30.13 -0.21 17.27
CA THR A 585 31.60 -0.22 17.17
C THR A 585 32.27 1.04 17.72
N GLY A 586 31.49 2.06 18.11
CA GLY A 586 32.00 3.30 18.70
C GLY A 586 32.61 4.29 17.69
N THR A 587 32.33 4.12 16.40
CA THR A 587 32.94 4.89 15.29
C THR A 587 31.95 5.88 14.64
N LEU A 588 30.94 6.36 15.37
CA LEU A 588 29.90 7.28 14.86
C LEU A 588 30.43 8.57 14.23
N VAL A 589 31.61 9.02 14.63
CA VAL A 589 32.25 10.22 14.06
C VAL A 589 32.56 10.04 12.57
N GLU A 590 32.79 8.81 12.11
CA GLU A 590 33.15 8.50 10.72
C GLU A 590 31.98 8.66 9.74
N ILE A 591 30.74 8.55 10.23
CA ILE A 591 29.52 8.67 9.41
C ILE A 591 28.87 10.05 9.49
N MET A 592 29.42 10.95 10.31
CA MET A 592 28.96 12.34 10.36
C MET A 592 29.27 13.04 9.03
N ASP A 593 28.38 13.95 8.64
CA ASP A 593 28.54 14.67 7.39
C ASP A 593 29.86 15.46 7.38
N SER A 594 30.72 15.13 6.42
CA SER A 594 32.04 15.75 6.24
C SER A 594 31.97 17.27 6.02
N SER A 595 30.84 17.80 5.50
CA SER A 595 30.62 19.24 5.34
C SER A 595 30.53 20.01 6.67
N LEU A 596 30.36 19.31 7.79
CA LEU A 596 30.28 19.89 9.14
C LEU A 596 31.65 20.02 9.84
N SER A 597 32.73 19.63 9.16
CA SER A 597 34.04 19.37 9.77
C SER A 597 34.86 20.62 10.12
N SER A 598 34.57 21.20 11.29
CA SER A 598 35.55 21.81 12.23
C SER A 598 34.92 22.60 13.39
N LEU A 599 33.62 22.96 13.31
CA LEU A 599 32.94 23.82 14.28
C LEU A 599 31.73 23.19 14.97
N ALA A 600 31.31 21.98 14.58
CA ALA A 600 30.12 21.33 15.13
C ALA A 600 30.39 20.71 16.53
N PRO A 601 29.56 20.99 17.56
CA PRO A 601 29.67 20.36 18.88
C PRO A 601 29.42 18.84 18.78
N ARG A 602 30.49 18.05 18.85
CA ARG A 602 30.44 16.58 18.69
C ARG A 602 29.44 15.92 19.63
N ASP A 603 29.41 16.35 20.89
CA ASP A 603 28.50 15.78 21.90
C ASP A 603 27.03 15.98 21.52
N GLN A 604 26.70 17.14 20.94
CA GLN A 604 25.34 17.43 20.48
C GLN A 604 24.96 16.57 19.27
N MET A 605 25.90 16.33 18.34
CA MET A 605 25.69 15.45 17.19
C MET A 605 25.48 13.99 17.62
N LEU A 606 26.35 13.48 18.51
CA LEU A 606 26.22 12.13 19.07
C LEU A 606 24.90 11.95 19.80
N LYS A 607 24.49 12.96 20.57
CA LYS A 607 23.20 12.98 21.25
C LYS A 607 22.02 12.94 20.26
N CYS A 608 22.08 13.67 19.15
CA CYS A 608 21.08 13.56 18.10
C CYS A 608 21.00 12.15 17.51
N ILE A 609 22.14 11.50 17.22
CA ILE A 609 22.15 10.11 16.74
C ILE A 609 21.53 9.17 17.77
N HIS A 610 21.87 9.32 19.05
CA HIS A 610 21.30 8.52 20.15
C HIS A 610 19.78 8.68 20.21
N ILE A 611 19.27 9.90 20.18
CA ILE A 611 17.82 10.18 20.15
C ILE A 611 17.19 9.59 18.89
N GLY A 612 17.84 9.72 17.72
CA GLY A 612 17.40 9.10 16.47
C GLY A 612 17.24 7.58 16.60
N LEU A 613 18.23 6.90 17.17
CA LEU A 613 18.20 5.46 17.46
C LEU A 613 17.06 5.08 18.43
N LEU A 614 16.82 5.86 19.48
CA LEU A 614 15.68 5.65 20.40
C LEU A 614 14.33 5.82 19.69
N CYS A 615 14.26 6.66 18.66
CA CYS A 615 13.04 6.87 17.88
C CYS A 615 12.76 5.72 16.88
N VAL A 616 13.80 5.05 16.36
CA VAL A 616 13.66 3.97 15.35
C VAL A 616 13.61 2.55 15.94
N GLN A 617 13.27 2.40 17.21
CA GLN A 617 13.13 1.09 17.86
C GLN A 617 12.03 0.25 17.19
N ASP A 618 12.24 -1.08 17.11
CA ASP A 618 11.27 -2.00 16.51
C ASP A 618 9.93 -1.98 17.27
N ASN A 619 9.99 -2.06 18.59
CA ASN A 619 8.80 -1.99 19.43
C ASN A 619 8.31 -0.53 19.61
N PRO A 620 7.09 -0.17 19.18
CA PRO A 620 6.56 1.19 19.33
C PRO A 620 6.49 1.69 20.77
N THR A 621 6.40 0.80 21.77
CA THR A 621 6.35 1.20 23.19
C THR A 621 7.68 1.71 23.70
N GLU A 622 8.79 1.29 23.09
CA GLU A 622 10.16 1.72 23.47
C GLU A 622 10.54 3.07 22.86
N ARG A 623 9.80 3.52 21.83
CA ARG A 623 10.00 4.83 21.22
C ARG A 623 9.52 5.94 22.19
N PRO A 624 10.27 7.03 22.39
CA PRO A 624 9.87 8.13 23.27
C PRO A 624 8.64 8.88 22.72
N MET A 625 7.96 9.63 23.58
CA MET A 625 6.98 10.64 23.14
C MET A 625 7.70 11.88 22.63
N MET A 626 7.05 12.70 21.79
CA MET A 626 7.70 13.88 21.20
C MET A 626 8.01 14.96 22.24
N SER A 627 7.19 15.11 23.28
CA SER A 627 7.54 15.94 24.45
C SER A 627 8.82 15.46 25.14
N THR A 628 8.99 14.15 25.29
CA THR A 628 10.22 13.57 25.86
C THR A 628 11.42 13.83 24.95
N VAL A 629 11.26 13.66 23.64
CA VAL A 629 12.28 13.99 22.64
C VAL A 629 12.68 15.47 22.72
N ASN A 630 11.73 16.40 22.85
CA ASN A 630 12.04 17.82 22.98
C ASN A 630 12.84 18.12 24.26
N VAL A 631 12.49 17.49 25.38
CA VAL A 631 13.26 17.59 26.64
C VAL A 631 14.67 17.03 26.45
N MET A 632 14.80 15.87 25.80
CA MET A 632 16.10 15.25 25.48
C MET A 632 16.93 16.19 24.59
N LEU A 633 16.35 16.83 23.57
CA LEU A 633 17.08 17.76 22.70
C LEU A 633 17.51 19.02 23.45
N SER A 634 16.67 19.58 24.32
CA SER A 634 16.93 20.86 25.00
C SER A 634 17.83 20.77 26.23
N SER A 635 17.81 19.65 26.97
CA SER A 635 18.49 19.53 28.25
C SER A 635 19.83 18.80 28.16
N SER A 636 20.90 19.41 28.65
CA SER A 636 22.23 18.79 28.72
C SER A 636 22.36 17.71 29.81
N THR A 637 21.41 17.61 30.74
CA THR A 637 21.53 16.79 31.96
C THR A 637 20.71 15.51 31.96
N VAL A 638 19.91 15.26 30.90
CA VAL A 638 19.05 14.08 30.80
C VAL A 638 19.87 12.86 30.43
N THR A 639 19.86 11.85 31.29
CA THR A 639 20.44 10.53 30.99
C THR A 639 19.57 9.80 29.95
N LEU A 640 20.19 9.41 28.83
CA LEU A 640 19.53 8.67 27.76
C LEU A 640 19.71 7.16 27.96
N GLN A 641 18.62 6.39 27.83
CA GLN A 641 18.69 4.93 27.88
C GLN A 641 19.45 4.37 26.67
N ALA A 642 20.14 3.25 26.82
CA ALA A 642 20.79 2.58 25.71
C ALA A 642 19.74 2.10 24.68
N PRO A 643 19.87 2.45 23.39
CA PRO A 643 18.95 1.97 22.36
C PRO A 643 19.20 0.48 22.09
N SER A 644 18.14 -0.24 21.72
CA SER A 644 18.28 -1.57 21.12
C SER A 644 18.43 -1.47 19.61
N ARG A 645 18.71 -2.60 18.96
CA ARG A 645 18.87 -2.67 17.51
C ARG A 645 17.59 -2.17 16.79
N PRO A 646 17.68 -1.19 15.87
CA PRO A 646 16.56 -0.73 15.08
C PRO A 646 15.92 -1.84 14.25
N ALA A 647 14.67 -1.64 13.87
CA ALA A 647 14.01 -2.49 12.88
C ALA A 647 14.72 -2.42 11.51
N PHE A 648 14.48 -3.43 10.66
CA PHE A 648 15.03 -3.54 9.29
C PHE A 648 16.54 -3.72 9.14
N CYS A 649 17.33 -3.76 10.23
CA CYS A 649 18.77 -4.01 10.14
C CYS A 649 19.06 -5.45 9.68
N ILE A 650 19.67 -5.65 8.50
CA ILE A 650 20.09 -6.99 7.99
C ILE A 650 21.56 -7.24 8.37
N PRO A 651 21.92 -8.35 9.04
CA PRO A 651 23.33 -8.71 9.25
C PRO A 651 24.01 -9.03 7.92
N LYS A 652 25.18 -8.43 7.63
CA LYS A 652 26.07 -8.92 6.56
C LYS A 652 26.59 -10.30 6.98
N SER A 653 26.03 -11.38 6.41
CA SER A 653 26.64 -12.70 6.53
C SER A 653 27.91 -12.72 5.68
N GLY A 654 29.07 -12.87 6.32
CA GLY A 654 30.36 -13.03 5.64
C GLY A 654 30.30 -14.20 4.67
N PHE A 655 30.59 -13.92 3.40
CA PHE A 655 30.92 -14.94 2.42
C PHE A 655 32.19 -15.66 2.87
N ASN A 656 32.08 -16.92 3.26
CA ASN A 656 33.16 -17.87 3.07
C ASN A 656 32.59 -19.11 2.39
N SER A 657 33.10 -19.33 1.18
CA SER A 657 32.93 -20.53 0.37
C SER A 657 33.49 -21.72 1.14
N GLU A 658 32.67 -22.75 1.38
CA GLU A 658 33.04 -24.14 1.12
C GLU A 658 31.82 -25.08 1.23
N MET A 659 31.79 -26.04 0.33
CA MET A 659 30.70 -26.97 0.04
C MET A 659 31.03 -28.34 0.65
N TYR A 660 29.99 -29.04 1.13
CA TYR A 660 29.93 -30.47 1.55
C TYR A 660 30.40 -30.86 2.97
N SER A 661 29.44 -31.20 3.85
CA SER A 661 29.03 -32.59 4.15
C SER A 661 28.38 -32.73 5.54
N GLU A 662 27.23 -33.43 5.54
CA GLU A 662 26.55 -34.23 6.57
C GLU A 662 26.57 -33.90 8.08
N GLY A 663 25.38 -34.09 8.69
CA GLY A 663 25.24 -34.63 10.05
C GLY A 663 24.45 -33.77 11.04
N TYR A 664 23.17 -34.08 11.26
CA TYR A 664 22.45 -33.66 12.47
C TYR A 664 23.10 -34.31 13.71
N PRO A 665 23.21 -33.60 14.86
CA PRO A 665 22.09 -33.58 15.81
C PRO A 665 21.88 -32.24 16.53
N GLY A 666 20.70 -32.13 17.14
CA GLY A 666 20.15 -30.90 17.72
C GLY A 666 20.93 -30.30 18.89
N GLY A 667 20.78 -28.98 19.00
CA GLY A 667 21.15 -28.18 20.15
C GLY A 667 20.19 -27.00 20.28
N LEU A 668 19.41 -26.99 21.36
CA LEU A 668 18.62 -25.85 21.82
C LEU A 668 19.57 -24.67 22.07
N TYR A 669 19.50 -23.62 21.27
CA TYR A 669 20.07 -22.32 21.64
C TYR A 669 18.94 -21.33 21.85
N SER A 670 18.51 -21.27 23.10
CA SER A 670 17.81 -20.14 23.69
C SER A 670 18.71 -18.91 23.52
N ALA A 671 18.27 -17.91 22.75
CA ALA A 671 18.91 -16.61 22.72
C ALA A 671 18.68 -15.92 24.06
N SER A 672 19.62 -16.14 24.97
CA SER A 672 19.78 -15.40 26.22
C SER A 672 19.75 -13.89 25.94
N ARG A 673 18.74 -13.20 26.48
CA ARG A 673 18.75 -11.75 26.68
C ARG A 673 19.84 -11.42 27.69
N SER A 674 21.02 -11.04 27.19
CA SER A 674 22.04 -10.38 28.00
C SER A 674 22.02 -8.89 27.67
N PRO A 675 21.85 -7.99 28.66
CA PRO A 675 22.08 -6.57 28.44
C PRO A 675 23.60 -6.38 28.23
N MET A 676 24.01 -5.88 27.07
CA MET A 676 25.42 -5.63 26.77
C MET A 676 25.70 -4.15 26.53
N SER A 677 26.69 -3.69 27.31
CA SER A 677 27.42 -2.40 27.37
C SER A 677 26.67 -1.15 27.82
N LEU A 678 26.93 -0.76 29.08
CA LEU A 678 26.77 0.60 29.60
C LEU A 678 27.81 1.51 28.95
N ASN A 679 27.42 2.29 27.95
CA ASN A 679 28.12 3.54 27.67
C ASN A 679 27.62 4.57 28.68
N ASP A 680 28.26 4.63 29.84
CA ASP A 680 28.16 5.79 30.73
C ASP A 680 28.80 6.99 30.01
N VAL A 681 27.99 7.73 29.25
CA VAL A 681 28.36 9.10 28.86
C VAL A 681 28.16 9.95 30.11
N SER A 682 29.16 9.94 31.00
CA SER A 682 29.27 10.92 32.06
C SER A 682 29.64 12.26 31.43
N ILE A 683 28.64 13.09 31.15
CA ILE A 683 28.83 14.49 30.78
C ILE A 683 29.42 15.15 32.03
N THR A 684 30.76 15.25 32.08
CA THR A 684 31.46 15.96 33.16
C THR A 684 31.71 17.38 32.66
N GLU A 685 30.99 18.36 33.21
CA GLU A 685 31.32 19.77 33.03
C GLU A 685 32.62 20.08 33.77
N LEU A 686 33.64 20.54 33.03
CA LEU A 686 34.78 21.23 33.60
C LEU A 686 34.43 22.72 33.66
N ASP A 687 34.13 23.18 34.87
CA ASP A 687 33.93 24.59 35.21
C ASP A 687 35.21 25.41 34.91
N PRO A 688 35.14 26.54 34.19
CA PRO A 688 36.30 27.39 33.98
C PRO A 688 36.55 28.29 35.20
N ARG A 689 37.80 28.32 35.66
CA ARG A 689 38.36 29.42 36.47
C ARG A 689 38.65 30.64 35.62
#